data_AF-A0AAD7TMC0-F1
#
_entry.id   AF-A0AAD7TMC0-F1
#
_cell.length_a   1.000
_cell.length_b   1.000
_cell.length_c   1.000
_cell.angle_alpha   90.00
_cell.angle_beta   90.00
_cell.angle_gamma   90.00
#
_symmetry.space_group_name_H-M   'P 1'
#
loop_
_entity.id
_entity.type
_entity.pdbx_description
1 polymer ?
#
loop_
_entity_poly.entity_id
_entity_poly.type
_entity_poly.pdbx_seq_one_letter_code
_entity_poly.pdbx_strand_id
1 'polypeptide(L)'
;MFSLSGCVRRLRRTTRHVADSTVDGGHGDFTARAVLLGLLIGCLLCFTNLYFGLQTGWISMMSLQSALIGYLLSRFLPKPMSAQENVVLQTTAVATGTMPLAAGFVGILPALGLLDEERDGTPPVHLSWIAAVGWSCAVAFFGVFLSPPLRKQVIIEEQLAFPSGTATGQLISVLHQLPSPETNVRRRRGYNALASSEEDESIAYAAEAQETDALQAPETEVAEQEGWSALAWSFAASGVMTLAAYFFPVVFSIPLFGTYLASEWLWTFTPSLSYIGQGIIMGFPTTLSMNLGMLVGWGVLSPLAKYCGWAPGPVGDMTTGSRGWILWVSLAIMCSDSVVSLIPVMYEIFYEKLWKVAFGLGGDSPSKESKEVETEDRLVPMQWVIWGLCGSIVSGTILVWLVFGHDGIKPWATFIGFIMGGLLSVLGVRALGETDLNPVSGLGKISQLFFAWIQPGNIVANIIAGGVAEAGAQQAGDLMQDLKTGHLVRASPRAQFYGQLIGSCLSIVVTTTAYSLYQNAYEIPGPSFPAPTAYVWLGLARLLRDGELPDKSGEFMLLFAVLFSVVAAFKTYAVRSGSRYAKWIPSGVAFAIGFLNTPSFSLARLIGGIVEHVYYTRVGRENGGIKLIIIASGFVLGEGVGSPINSDSRHSDTWETIPKNTAGCTSELYSGRMFRHFWRPHCSTLRQRELPGISPAEYSSAPWGRPGYSLPHLEYLAVFLSRDAPQICRFCDAMRISVRRQRRSRAQLALTSVRHEKRKVAHGGVSTVELLSFYPSTTPPSAELR
;
A
#
# COMPACT_ATOMS: atom_id res chain seq x y z
N MET A 1 -31.92 -47.89 -31.37
CA MET A 1 -30.49 -47.76 -30.98
C MET A 1 -29.78 -46.82 -31.96
N PHE A 2 -29.95 -45.51 -31.80
CA PHE A 2 -29.12 -44.50 -32.46
C PHE A 2 -28.05 -44.08 -31.45
N SER A 3 -26.78 -44.22 -31.82
CA SER A 3 -25.64 -44.19 -30.89
C SER A 3 -25.41 -42.79 -30.29
N LEU A 4 -25.77 -42.62 -29.01
CA LEU A 4 -25.38 -41.47 -28.17
C LEU A 4 -23.86 -41.24 -28.19
N SER A 5 -23.05 -42.28 -28.41
CA SER A 5 -21.59 -42.21 -28.49
C SER A 5 -21.10 -41.40 -29.69
N GLY A 6 -21.87 -41.32 -30.78
CA GLY A 6 -21.56 -40.50 -31.95
C GLY A 6 -21.80 -39.01 -31.72
N CYS A 7 -22.86 -38.67 -30.98
CA CYS A 7 -23.19 -37.30 -30.61
C CYS A 7 -22.17 -36.73 -29.61
N VAL A 8 -21.78 -37.52 -28.61
CA VAL A 8 -20.74 -37.15 -27.62
C VAL A 8 -19.37 -37.00 -28.29
N ARG A 9 -19.00 -37.87 -29.24
CA ARG A 9 -17.74 -37.72 -30.01
C ARG A 9 -17.76 -36.51 -30.93
N ARG A 10 -18.91 -36.14 -31.50
CA ARG A 10 -19.06 -34.95 -32.35
C ARG A 10 -19.00 -33.68 -31.49
N LEU A 11 -19.66 -33.64 -30.33
CA LEU A 11 -19.53 -32.55 -29.35
C LEU A 11 -18.10 -32.39 -28.82
N ARG A 12 -17.40 -33.49 -28.48
CA ARG A 12 -15.99 -33.46 -28.06
C ARG A 12 -15.05 -32.98 -29.17
N ARG A 13 -15.36 -33.29 -30.43
CA ARG A 13 -14.62 -32.76 -31.59
C ARG A 13 -14.93 -31.29 -31.82
N THR A 14 -16.15 -30.83 -31.58
CA THR A 14 -16.50 -29.41 -31.69
C THR A 14 -15.92 -28.59 -30.55
N THR A 15 -15.90 -29.06 -29.29
CA THR A 15 -15.23 -28.36 -28.19
C THR A 15 -13.71 -28.40 -28.29
N ARG A 16 -13.11 -29.49 -28.80
CA ARG A 16 -11.68 -29.48 -29.17
C ARG A 16 -11.41 -28.56 -30.36
N HIS A 17 -12.29 -28.49 -31.36
CA HIS A 17 -12.12 -27.52 -32.45
C HIS A 17 -12.30 -26.08 -31.98
N VAL A 18 -13.16 -25.80 -31.00
CA VAL A 18 -13.29 -24.45 -30.41
C VAL A 18 -12.05 -24.10 -29.59
N ALA A 19 -11.54 -25.04 -28.78
CA ALA A 19 -10.31 -24.88 -28.01
C ALA A 19 -9.04 -24.78 -28.90
N ASP A 20 -8.98 -25.51 -30.02
CA ASP A 20 -7.90 -25.40 -31.02
C ASP A 20 -8.09 -24.17 -31.92
N SER A 21 -9.33 -23.74 -32.21
CA SER A 21 -9.57 -22.51 -32.99
C SER A 21 -9.30 -21.23 -32.21
N THR A 22 -9.16 -21.29 -30.88
CA THR A 22 -8.58 -20.21 -30.08
C THR A 22 -7.05 -20.22 -30.06
N VAL A 23 -6.42 -21.28 -30.58
CA VAL A 23 -4.96 -21.45 -30.66
C VAL A 23 -4.44 -21.11 -32.07
N ASP A 24 -5.26 -21.24 -33.11
CA ASP A 24 -4.89 -20.87 -34.49
C ASP A 24 -5.36 -19.45 -34.86
N GLY A 25 -4.49 -18.46 -34.62
CA GLY A 25 -4.63 -17.12 -35.19
C GLY A 25 -3.82 -16.05 -34.46
N GLY A 26 -2.55 -15.89 -34.83
CA GLY A 26 -1.58 -14.96 -34.23
C GLY A 26 -1.88 -13.44 -34.30
N HIS A 27 -3.15 -13.02 -34.30
CA HIS A 27 -3.57 -11.60 -34.41
C HIS A 27 -4.76 -11.22 -33.50
N GLY A 28 -5.17 -12.06 -32.54
CA GLY A 28 -6.38 -11.83 -31.72
C GLY A 28 -6.20 -11.11 -30.38
N ASP A 29 -5.00 -11.17 -29.77
CA ASP A 29 -4.80 -10.70 -28.39
C ASP A 29 -4.72 -9.17 -28.30
N PHE A 30 -4.05 -8.55 -29.27
CA PHE A 30 -3.83 -7.12 -29.31
C PHE A 30 -4.90 -6.45 -30.17
N THR A 31 -5.85 -5.77 -29.53
CA THR A 31 -6.92 -5.06 -30.23
C THR A 31 -6.99 -3.59 -29.84
N ALA A 32 -7.38 -2.74 -30.79
CA ALA A 32 -7.51 -1.30 -30.53
C ALA A 32 -8.52 -1.01 -29.41
N ARG A 33 -9.60 -1.80 -29.32
CA ARG A 33 -10.60 -1.68 -28.24
C ARG A 33 -10.01 -1.99 -26.86
N ALA A 34 -9.14 -3.00 -26.74
CA ALA A 34 -8.48 -3.34 -25.49
C ALA A 34 -7.56 -2.22 -25.03
N VAL A 35 -6.75 -1.71 -25.95
CA VAL A 35 -5.84 -0.60 -25.67
C VAL A 35 -6.61 0.68 -25.32
N LEU A 36 -7.63 1.07 -26.09
CA LEU A 36 -8.40 2.29 -25.83
C LEU A 36 -9.11 2.25 -24.48
N LEU A 37 -9.80 1.14 -24.15
CA LEU A 37 -10.42 0.99 -22.82
C LEU A 37 -9.37 0.95 -21.71
N GLY A 38 -8.24 0.28 -21.94
CA GLY A 38 -7.11 0.25 -21.01
C GLY A 38 -6.56 1.65 -20.73
N LEU A 39 -6.37 2.47 -21.76
CA LEU A 39 -5.92 3.87 -21.62
C LEU A 39 -6.94 4.71 -20.85
N LEU A 40 -8.24 4.55 -21.11
CA LEU A 40 -9.30 5.29 -20.40
C LEU A 40 -9.34 4.93 -18.90
N ILE A 41 -9.34 3.64 -18.58
CA ILE A 41 -9.27 3.16 -17.19
C ILE A 41 -7.96 3.64 -16.55
N GLY A 42 -6.85 3.50 -17.27
CA GLY A 42 -5.53 3.91 -16.83
C GLY A 42 -5.41 5.40 -16.51
N CYS A 43 -6.05 6.27 -17.30
CA CYS A 43 -6.11 7.71 -17.00
C CYS A 43 -6.82 7.96 -15.68
N LEU A 44 -7.96 7.29 -15.44
CA LEU A 44 -8.70 7.39 -14.18
C LEU A 44 -7.84 6.95 -12.98
N LEU A 45 -7.14 5.84 -13.14
CA LEU A 45 -6.23 5.29 -12.14
C LEU A 45 -5.03 6.21 -11.91
N CYS A 46 -4.52 6.89 -12.94
CA CYS A 46 -3.42 7.84 -12.82
C CYS A 46 -3.78 8.99 -11.88
N PHE A 47 -4.94 9.64 -12.05
CA PHE A 47 -5.39 10.70 -11.14
C PHE A 47 -5.58 10.18 -9.71
N THR A 48 -6.20 9.00 -9.58
CA THR A 48 -6.46 8.35 -8.30
C THR A 48 -5.16 8.03 -7.55
N ASN A 49 -4.19 7.43 -8.23
CA ASN A 49 -2.89 7.07 -7.68
C ASN A 49 -2.04 8.30 -7.36
N LEU A 50 -2.09 9.35 -8.18
CA LEU A 50 -1.39 10.59 -7.88
C LEU A 50 -1.96 11.26 -6.62
N TYR A 51 -3.30 11.31 -6.48
CA TYR A 51 -3.97 11.83 -5.29
C TYR A 51 -3.58 11.06 -4.02
N PHE A 52 -3.78 9.74 -3.99
CA PHE A 52 -3.46 8.93 -2.80
C PHE A 52 -1.96 8.85 -2.52
N GLY A 53 -1.15 8.86 -3.57
CA GLY A 53 0.30 8.92 -3.47
C GLY A 53 0.74 10.21 -2.77
N LEU A 54 0.30 11.38 -3.23
CA LEU A 54 0.64 12.65 -2.60
C LEU A 54 0.10 12.79 -1.17
N GLN A 55 -1.04 12.15 -0.85
CA GLN A 55 -1.59 12.18 0.50
C GLN A 55 -0.88 11.26 1.48
N THR A 56 -0.50 10.06 1.04
CA THR A 56 -0.13 8.97 1.97
C THR A 56 1.17 8.28 1.62
N GLY A 57 1.83 8.68 0.54
CA GLY A 57 3.08 8.09 0.07
C GLY A 57 2.93 6.67 -0.46
N TRP A 58 1.71 6.21 -0.77
CA TRP A 58 1.43 4.85 -1.20
C TRP A 58 0.60 4.83 -2.49
N ILE A 59 1.00 3.98 -3.43
CA ILE A 59 0.33 3.72 -4.71
C ILE A 59 0.09 2.22 -4.85
N SER A 60 -1.03 1.84 -5.46
CA SER A 60 -1.33 0.45 -5.81
C SER A 60 -1.28 0.27 -7.33
N MET A 61 -0.81 -0.90 -7.78
CA MET A 61 -0.79 -1.27 -9.20
C MET A 61 -2.20 -1.31 -9.80
N MET A 62 -3.19 -1.71 -9.01
CA MET A 62 -4.61 -1.79 -9.41
C MET A 62 -4.90 -2.69 -10.62
N SER A 63 -4.09 -3.75 -10.82
CA SER A 63 -4.22 -4.71 -11.94
C SER A 63 -5.53 -5.49 -11.89
N LEU A 64 -5.88 -6.02 -10.72
CA LEU A 64 -7.10 -6.78 -10.48
C LEU A 64 -8.37 -5.94 -10.76
N GLN A 65 -8.33 -4.67 -10.36
CA GLN A 65 -9.38 -3.68 -10.59
C GLN A 65 -9.51 -3.35 -12.07
N SER A 66 -8.38 -3.17 -12.76
CA SER A 66 -8.35 -2.90 -14.19
C SER A 66 -8.94 -4.06 -15.00
N ALA A 67 -8.57 -5.31 -14.68
CA ALA A 67 -9.09 -6.50 -15.32
C ALA A 67 -10.61 -6.69 -15.11
N LEU A 68 -11.08 -6.43 -13.88
CA LEU A 68 -12.50 -6.47 -13.55
C LEU A 68 -13.28 -5.41 -14.33
N ILE A 69 -12.86 -4.14 -14.28
CA ILE A 69 -13.56 -3.04 -14.94
C ILE A 69 -13.53 -3.22 -16.46
N GLY A 70 -12.40 -3.68 -17.00
CA GLY A 70 -12.25 -4.04 -18.41
C GLY A 70 -13.24 -5.12 -18.83
N TYR A 71 -13.33 -6.21 -18.07
CA TYR A 71 -14.30 -7.28 -18.30
C TYR A 71 -15.74 -6.75 -18.29
N LEU A 72 -16.09 -6.00 -17.24
CA LEU A 72 -17.41 -5.45 -17.06
C LEU A 72 -17.79 -4.51 -18.22
N LEU A 73 -16.91 -3.57 -18.59
CA LEU A 73 -17.14 -2.64 -19.72
C LEU A 73 -17.21 -3.36 -21.07
N SER A 74 -16.47 -4.47 -21.23
CA SER A 74 -16.50 -5.25 -22.47
C SER A 74 -17.89 -5.78 -22.81
N ARG A 75 -18.78 -5.96 -21.81
CA ARG A 75 -20.16 -6.43 -22.00
C ARG A 75 -21.07 -5.40 -22.67
N PHE A 76 -20.71 -4.11 -22.64
CA PHE A 76 -21.41 -3.08 -23.40
C PHE A 76 -20.95 -3.02 -24.87
N LEU A 77 -19.87 -3.72 -25.23
CA LEU A 77 -19.40 -3.78 -26.61
C LEU A 77 -20.22 -4.80 -27.42
N PRO A 78 -20.37 -4.61 -28.74
CA PRO A 78 -21.10 -5.53 -29.61
C PRO A 78 -20.58 -6.98 -29.57
N LYS A 79 -19.28 -7.15 -29.32
CA LYS A 79 -18.64 -8.44 -29.09
C LYS A 79 -17.86 -8.35 -27.78
N PRO A 80 -18.16 -9.20 -26.77
CA PRO A 80 -17.40 -9.21 -25.53
C PRO A 80 -15.92 -9.50 -25.81
N MET A 81 -15.05 -9.01 -24.94
CA MET A 81 -13.61 -9.18 -25.10
C MET A 81 -13.19 -10.59 -24.69
N SER A 82 -12.15 -11.11 -25.33
CA SER A 82 -11.51 -12.35 -24.88
C SER A 82 -10.74 -12.13 -23.59
N ALA A 83 -10.37 -13.22 -22.91
CA ALA A 83 -9.51 -13.16 -21.74
C ALA A 83 -8.15 -12.53 -22.07
N GLN A 84 -7.59 -12.85 -23.24
CA GLN A 84 -6.31 -12.31 -23.70
C GLN A 84 -6.41 -10.80 -23.99
N GLU A 85 -7.50 -10.33 -24.60
CA GLU A 85 -7.75 -8.90 -24.78
C GLU A 85 -7.90 -8.17 -23.44
N ASN A 86 -8.53 -8.81 -22.45
CA ASN A 86 -8.66 -8.25 -21.10
C ASN A 86 -7.31 -8.16 -20.38
N VAL A 87 -6.40 -9.12 -20.59
CA VAL A 87 -5.01 -9.03 -20.11
C VAL A 87 -4.30 -7.83 -20.75
N VAL A 88 -4.41 -7.63 -22.06
CA VAL A 88 -3.78 -6.47 -22.73
C VAL A 88 -4.37 -5.14 -22.24
N LEU A 89 -5.70 -5.08 -22.03
CA LEU A 89 -6.37 -3.94 -21.43
C LEU A 89 -5.82 -3.65 -20.03
N GLN A 90 -5.71 -4.69 -19.19
CA GLN A 90 -5.19 -4.58 -17.83
C GLN A 90 -3.75 -4.08 -17.82
N THR A 91 -2.87 -4.63 -18.66
CA THR A 91 -1.48 -4.17 -18.79
C THR A 91 -1.41 -2.70 -19.22
N THR A 92 -2.20 -2.31 -20.22
CA THR A 92 -2.25 -0.92 -20.69
C THR A 92 -2.74 0.04 -19.60
N ALA A 93 -3.76 -0.36 -18.84
CA ALA A 93 -4.31 0.43 -17.74
C ALA A 93 -3.31 0.60 -16.60
N VAL A 94 -2.63 -0.47 -16.20
CA VAL A 94 -1.60 -0.44 -15.14
C VAL A 94 -0.44 0.46 -15.55
N ALA A 95 0.12 0.26 -16.75
CA ALA A 95 1.19 1.10 -17.29
C ALA A 95 0.85 2.60 -17.28
N THR A 96 -0.43 2.91 -17.50
CA THR A 96 -0.91 4.29 -17.47
C THR A 96 -1.11 4.81 -16.05
N GLY A 97 -1.66 3.98 -15.17
CA GLY A 97 -2.06 4.34 -13.82
C GLY A 97 -0.92 4.40 -12.80
N THR A 98 0.19 3.69 -13.01
CA THR A 98 1.32 3.63 -12.06
C THR A 98 2.46 4.60 -12.37
N MET A 99 2.39 5.32 -13.50
CA MET A 99 3.38 6.34 -13.88
C MET A 99 3.60 7.45 -12.83
N PRO A 100 2.60 7.89 -12.02
CA PRO A 100 2.86 8.81 -10.90
C PRO A 100 3.93 8.33 -9.92
N LEU A 101 4.02 7.02 -9.67
CA LEU A 101 5.07 6.42 -8.85
C LEU A 101 6.36 6.27 -9.66
N ALA A 102 6.27 5.64 -10.84
CA ALA A 102 7.44 5.30 -11.65
C ALA A 102 8.25 6.54 -12.08
N ALA A 103 7.58 7.64 -12.47
CA ALA A 103 8.23 8.90 -12.80
C ALA A 103 8.45 9.81 -11.58
N GLY A 104 8.12 9.37 -10.36
CA GLY A 104 8.51 10.06 -9.14
C GLY A 104 7.70 11.32 -8.78
N PHE A 105 6.50 11.49 -9.34
CA PHE A 105 5.64 12.65 -9.07
C PHE A 105 5.12 12.71 -7.63
N VAL A 106 5.17 11.58 -6.91
CA VAL A 106 4.74 11.48 -5.51
C VAL A 106 5.88 11.66 -4.51
N GLY A 107 7.14 11.50 -4.93
CA GLY A 107 8.30 11.49 -4.03
C GLY A 107 9.44 12.36 -4.54
N ILE A 108 10.02 11.98 -5.67
CA ILE A 108 11.24 12.58 -6.22
C ILE A 108 11.03 14.04 -6.62
N LEU A 109 10.01 14.34 -7.45
CA LEU A 109 9.78 15.71 -7.92
C LEU A 109 9.36 16.67 -6.79
N PRO A 110 8.43 16.31 -5.89
CA PRO A 110 8.18 17.15 -4.73
C PRO A 110 9.39 17.29 -3.79
N ALA A 111 10.30 16.30 -3.72
CA ALA A 111 11.54 16.41 -2.93
C ALA A 111 12.49 17.48 -3.48
N LEU A 112 12.55 17.61 -4.81
CA LEU A 112 13.32 18.67 -5.47
C LEU A 112 12.73 20.06 -5.23
N GLY A 113 11.40 20.16 -5.16
CA GLY A 113 10.71 21.40 -4.78
C GLY A 113 10.87 21.78 -3.30
N LEU A 114 11.35 20.85 -2.45
CA LEU A 114 11.62 21.09 -1.02
C LEU A 114 13.08 21.51 -0.74
N LEU A 115 13.92 21.65 -1.77
CA LEU A 115 15.28 22.16 -1.62
C LEU A 115 15.25 23.59 -1.10
N ASP A 116 16.21 23.94 -0.28
CA ASP A 116 16.34 25.27 0.33
C ASP A 116 17.71 25.85 -0.02
N GLU A 117 17.79 27.07 -0.55
CA GLU A 117 19.06 27.61 -1.06
C GLU A 117 20.08 27.84 0.07
N GLU A 118 19.64 28.29 1.23
CA GLU A 118 20.52 28.56 2.38
C GLU A 118 21.10 27.27 2.97
N ARG A 119 20.26 26.24 3.12
CA ARG A 119 20.67 24.95 3.68
C ARG A 119 21.32 24.04 2.65
N ASP A 120 20.76 23.98 1.44
CA ASP A 120 21.14 23.00 0.43
C ASP A 120 22.14 23.53 -0.60
N GLY A 121 22.39 24.85 -0.65
CA GLY A 121 23.25 25.46 -1.66
C GLY A 121 22.68 25.35 -3.09
N THR A 122 21.39 25.02 -3.21
CA THR A 122 20.66 24.91 -4.47
C THR A 122 19.22 25.33 -4.22
N PRO A 123 18.65 26.24 -5.04
CA PRO A 123 17.26 26.66 -4.86
C PRO A 123 16.27 25.52 -5.15
N PRO A 124 15.00 25.65 -4.70
CA PRO A 124 13.92 24.75 -5.09
C PRO A 124 13.88 24.51 -6.60
N VAL A 125 13.96 23.24 -7.01
CA VAL A 125 13.92 22.87 -8.44
C VAL A 125 12.48 22.51 -8.80
N HIS A 126 11.80 23.46 -9.45
CA HIS A 126 10.47 23.26 -10.03
C HIS A 126 10.56 23.03 -11.53
N LEU A 127 10.14 21.85 -11.98
CA LEU A 127 10.12 21.53 -13.40
C LEU A 127 8.97 22.24 -14.11
N SER A 128 9.26 22.86 -15.26
CA SER A 128 8.22 23.23 -16.21
C SER A 128 7.49 21.99 -16.73
N TRP A 129 6.29 22.15 -17.27
CA TRP A 129 5.54 21.02 -17.85
C TRP A 129 6.36 20.26 -18.91
N ILE A 130 7.09 20.98 -19.77
CA ILE A 130 7.95 20.37 -20.81
C ILE A 130 9.12 19.61 -20.18
N ALA A 131 9.74 20.17 -19.13
CA ALA A 131 10.84 19.52 -18.42
C ALA A 131 10.37 18.26 -17.68
N ALA A 132 9.17 18.28 -17.08
CA ALA A 132 8.56 17.13 -16.43
C ALA A 132 8.17 16.02 -17.44
N VAL A 133 7.70 16.40 -18.64
CA VAL A 133 7.54 15.45 -19.77
C VAL A 133 8.89 14.86 -20.17
N GLY A 134 9.94 15.68 -20.30
CA GLY A 134 11.29 15.24 -20.63
C GLY A 134 11.85 14.24 -19.61
N TRP A 135 11.68 14.53 -18.32
CA TRP A 135 12.03 13.62 -17.22
C TRP A 135 11.26 12.30 -17.30
N SER A 136 9.95 12.36 -17.47
CA SER A 136 9.10 11.17 -17.56
C SER A 136 9.48 10.31 -18.77
N CYS A 137 9.70 10.92 -19.93
CA CYS A 137 10.22 10.25 -21.13
C CYS A 137 11.55 9.54 -20.87
N ALA A 138 12.44 10.15 -20.07
CA ALA A 138 13.75 9.58 -19.78
C ALA A 138 13.66 8.25 -19.01
N VAL A 139 12.69 8.12 -18.12
CA VAL A 139 12.60 6.98 -17.19
C VAL A 139 11.51 5.96 -17.53
N ALA A 140 10.53 6.32 -18.37
CA ALA A 140 9.35 5.49 -18.64
C ALA A 140 9.63 4.14 -19.32
N PHE A 141 10.65 4.05 -20.17
CA PHE A 141 10.83 2.90 -21.08
C PHE A 141 11.92 1.93 -20.68
N PHE A 142 12.92 2.39 -19.92
CA PHE A 142 14.10 1.59 -19.58
C PHE A 142 13.74 0.25 -18.91
N GLY A 143 12.91 0.27 -17.88
CA GLY A 143 12.46 -0.94 -17.18
C GLY A 143 11.58 -1.85 -18.05
N VAL A 144 10.83 -1.28 -19.00
CA VAL A 144 9.98 -2.03 -19.93
C VAL A 144 10.83 -2.91 -20.84
N PHE A 145 11.91 -2.38 -21.41
CA PHE A 145 12.81 -3.14 -22.27
C PHE A 145 13.62 -4.21 -21.52
N LEU A 146 13.84 -4.06 -20.21
CA LEU A 146 14.43 -5.13 -19.37
C LEU A 146 13.47 -6.31 -19.16
N SER A 147 12.18 -6.15 -19.40
CA SER A 147 11.19 -7.16 -19.05
C SER A 147 11.31 -8.50 -19.80
N PRO A 148 11.59 -8.58 -21.11
CA PRO A 148 11.56 -9.88 -21.80
C PRO A 148 12.65 -10.88 -21.35
N PRO A 149 13.93 -10.50 -21.16
CA PRO A 149 14.92 -11.43 -20.60
C PRO A 149 14.60 -11.78 -19.14
N LEU A 150 14.05 -10.84 -18.37
CA LEU A 150 13.60 -11.11 -17.01
C LEU A 150 12.47 -12.14 -16.98
N ARG A 151 11.45 -12.04 -17.84
CA ARG A 151 10.35 -13.02 -17.97
C ARG A 151 10.89 -14.42 -18.15
N LYS A 152 11.82 -14.62 -19.10
CA LYS A 152 12.42 -15.93 -19.35
C LYS A 152 13.05 -16.49 -18.08
N GLN A 153 13.76 -15.64 -17.33
CA GLN A 153 14.43 -16.08 -16.12
C GLN A 153 13.46 -16.37 -14.95
N VAL A 154 12.55 -15.44 -14.65
CA VAL A 154 11.78 -15.44 -13.39
C VAL A 154 10.43 -16.14 -13.51
N ILE A 155 9.79 -16.10 -14.68
CA ILE A 155 8.48 -16.72 -14.91
C ILE A 155 8.66 -18.13 -15.49
N ILE A 156 9.54 -18.29 -16.49
CA ILE A 156 9.68 -19.55 -17.23
C ILE A 156 10.64 -20.51 -16.55
N GLU A 157 11.88 -20.09 -16.28
CA GLU A 157 12.90 -20.96 -15.68
C GLU A 157 12.65 -21.19 -14.19
N GLU A 158 12.52 -20.11 -13.42
CA GLU A 158 12.41 -20.11 -11.95
C GLU A 158 10.97 -20.34 -11.46
N GLN A 159 9.96 -20.10 -12.30
CA GLN A 159 8.53 -20.25 -11.97
C GLN A 159 8.13 -19.55 -10.66
N LEU A 160 8.61 -18.31 -10.48
CA LEU A 160 8.24 -17.50 -9.32
C LEU A 160 6.72 -17.26 -9.27
N ALA A 161 6.22 -17.06 -8.05
CA ALA A 161 4.80 -17.02 -7.77
C ALA A 161 4.14 -15.77 -8.35
N PHE A 162 4.72 -14.58 -8.17
CA PHE A 162 4.10 -13.29 -8.51
C PHE A 162 2.65 -13.24 -8.02
N PRO A 163 2.42 -13.15 -6.69
CA PRO A 163 1.10 -13.41 -6.11
C PRO A 163 -0.03 -12.52 -6.66
N SER A 164 0.18 -11.22 -6.82
CA SER A 164 -0.79 -10.28 -7.41
C SER A 164 -1.10 -10.60 -8.88
N GLY A 165 -0.08 -10.89 -9.68
CA GLY A 165 -0.23 -11.30 -11.08
C GLY A 165 -0.96 -12.64 -11.20
N THR A 166 -0.68 -13.56 -10.29
CA THR A 166 -1.39 -14.85 -10.21
C THR A 166 -2.85 -14.68 -9.80
N ALA A 167 -3.12 -13.86 -8.79
CA ALA A 167 -4.49 -13.55 -8.37
C ALA A 167 -5.28 -12.86 -9.51
N THR A 168 -4.64 -11.97 -10.27
CA THR A 168 -5.24 -11.34 -11.45
C THR A 168 -5.52 -12.36 -12.55
N GLY A 169 -4.61 -13.29 -12.80
CA GLY A 169 -4.80 -14.38 -13.76
C GLY A 169 -5.94 -15.32 -13.38
N GLN A 170 -6.05 -15.65 -12.10
CA GLN A 170 -7.16 -16.43 -11.54
C GLN A 170 -8.49 -15.68 -11.69
N LEU A 171 -8.53 -14.38 -11.35
CA LEU A 171 -9.74 -13.57 -11.55
C LEU A 171 -10.16 -13.57 -13.02
N ILE A 172 -9.25 -13.29 -13.95
CA ILE A 172 -9.58 -13.28 -15.38
C ILE A 172 -10.06 -14.66 -15.83
N SER A 173 -9.47 -15.73 -15.31
CA SER A 173 -9.90 -17.11 -15.62
C SER A 173 -11.32 -17.37 -15.12
N VAL A 174 -11.67 -16.94 -13.91
CA VAL A 174 -13.03 -17.02 -13.36
C VAL A 174 -14.00 -16.19 -14.20
N LEU A 175 -13.68 -14.92 -14.47
CA LEU A 175 -14.54 -14.03 -15.24
C LEU A 175 -14.82 -14.56 -16.66
N HIS A 176 -13.85 -15.20 -17.30
CA HIS A 176 -13.99 -15.72 -18.67
C HIS A 176 -14.27 -17.22 -18.74
N GLN A 177 -14.59 -17.88 -17.62
CA GLN A 177 -14.89 -19.33 -17.55
C GLN A 177 -13.79 -20.21 -18.16
N LEU A 178 -12.53 -19.84 -17.93
CA LEU A 178 -11.37 -20.64 -18.32
C LEU A 178 -11.03 -21.65 -17.22
N PRO A 179 -10.45 -22.82 -17.58
CA PRO A 179 -9.96 -23.76 -16.59
C PRO A 179 -8.93 -23.07 -15.70
N SER A 180 -9.04 -23.29 -14.38
CA SER A 180 -8.10 -22.70 -13.42
C SER A 180 -6.67 -23.03 -13.82
N PRO A 181 -5.77 -22.02 -13.91
CA PRO A 181 -4.43 -22.24 -14.41
C PRO A 181 -3.67 -23.22 -13.51
N GLU A 182 -2.98 -24.20 -14.12
CA GLU A 182 -2.15 -25.18 -13.41
C GLU A 182 -0.92 -24.49 -12.78
N THR A 183 -1.08 -23.93 -11.59
CA THR A 183 0.06 -23.48 -10.80
C THR A 183 0.75 -24.71 -10.19
N ASN A 184 1.79 -25.21 -10.86
CA ASN A 184 2.81 -26.11 -10.29
C ASN A 184 3.67 -25.38 -9.24
N VAL A 185 3.02 -24.70 -8.30
CA VAL A 185 3.68 -24.19 -7.10
C VAL A 185 4.03 -25.43 -6.30
N ARG A 186 5.31 -25.80 -6.31
CA ARG A 186 5.93 -26.67 -5.30
C ARG A 186 5.35 -26.22 -3.96
N ARG A 187 4.42 -27.00 -3.39
CA ARG A 187 3.70 -26.71 -2.14
C ARG A 187 4.74 -26.61 -1.01
N ARG A 188 5.40 -25.46 -0.93
CA ARG A 188 6.18 -25.04 0.23
C ARG A 188 5.08 -24.63 1.21
N ARG A 189 4.90 -25.42 2.28
CA ARG A 189 4.10 -25.02 3.45
C ARG A 189 4.37 -23.52 3.69
N GLY A 190 3.34 -22.68 3.87
CA GLY A 190 3.56 -21.30 4.31
C GLY A 190 2.81 -20.20 3.56
N TYR A 191 2.46 -20.40 2.28
CA TYR A 191 1.59 -19.46 1.55
C TYR A 191 0.36 -20.21 1.04
N ASN A 192 -0.73 -20.11 1.81
CA ASN A 192 -2.04 -20.57 1.38
C ASN A 192 -2.68 -19.44 0.58
N ALA A 193 -2.59 -19.50 -0.74
CA ALA A 193 -3.67 -18.96 -1.57
C ALA A 193 -4.95 -19.70 -1.17
N LEU A 194 -6.05 -18.96 -1.05
CA LEU A 194 -7.31 -19.44 -0.50
C LEU A 194 -7.84 -20.66 -1.29
N ALA A 195 -7.81 -21.82 -0.65
CA ALA A 195 -8.84 -22.85 -0.72
C ALA A 195 -8.80 -23.62 0.61
N SER A 196 -9.97 -23.87 1.17
CA SER A 196 -10.27 -24.44 2.48
C SER A 196 -9.72 -25.86 2.72
N SER A 197 -9.31 -26.13 3.97
CA SER A 197 -9.08 -27.42 4.68
C SER A 197 -10.07 -28.55 4.28
N GLU A 198 -9.78 -29.85 4.18
CA GLU A 198 -8.71 -30.76 4.69
C GLU A 198 -8.85 -32.16 3.98
N GLU A 199 -7.75 -32.92 3.85
CA GLU A 199 -7.59 -34.39 3.57
C GLU A 199 -8.10 -34.93 2.19
N ASP A 200 -7.40 -35.72 1.36
CA ASP A 200 -6.66 -36.95 1.63
C ASP A 200 -5.73 -37.39 0.44
N GLU A 201 -5.10 -38.55 0.61
CA GLU A 201 -3.98 -39.22 -0.06
C GLU A 201 -3.90 -39.36 -1.60
N SER A 202 -2.68 -39.68 -2.03
CA SER A 202 -2.20 -39.98 -3.38
C SER A 202 -2.83 -41.19 -4.08
N ILE A 203 -2.82 -41.13 -5.42
CA ILE A 203 -2.96 -42.18 -6.46
C ILE A 203 -4.39 -42.39 -7.01
N ALA A 204 -4.70 -41.76 -8.16
CA ALA A 204 -5.17 -42.44 -9.38
C ALA A 204 -5.44 -41.43 -10.52
N TYR A 205 -4.69 -41.57 -11.61
CA TYR A 205 -4.98 -40.90 -12.88
C TYR A 205 -6.37 -41.32 -13.41
N ALA A 206 -7.10 -40.34 -13.99
CA ALA A 206 -8.18 -40.48 -14.98
C ALA A 206 -9.67 -40.23 -14.60
N ALA A 207 -10.00 -39.54 -13.50
CA ALA A 207 -11.42 -39.24 -13.17
C ALA A 207 -11.82 -37.76 -12.90
N GLU A 208 -10.90 -36.79 -12.88
CA GLU A 208 -11.20 -35.39 -12.47
C GLU A 208 -11.46 -34.42 -13.64
N ALA A 209 -12.38 -34.76 -14.55
CA ALA A 209 -12.85 -33.80 -15.57
C ALA A 209 -14.31 -33.36 -15.35
N GLN A 210 -14.93 -33.76 -14.24
CA GLN A 210 -16.36 -33.56 -14.01
C GLN A 210 -16.69 -32.84 -12.69
N GLU A 211 -15.74 -32.71 -11.75
CA GLU A 211 -15.94 -31.99 -10.48
C GLU A 211 -15.51 -30.51 -10.52
N THR A 212 -14.74 -30.08 -11.54
CA THR A 212 -14.29 -28.69 -11.68
C THR A 212 -15.38 -27.73 -12.17
N ASP A 213 -16.38 -28.23 -12.91
CA ASP A 213 -17.50 -27.42 -13.43
C ASP A 213 -18.47 -26.94 -12.33
N ALA A 214 -18.54 -27.63 -11.19
CA ALA A 214 -19.53 -27.33 -10.14
C ALA A 214 -19.11 -26.21 -9.17
N LEU A 215 -17.80 -25.94 -9.04
CA LEU A 215 -17.23 -24.91 -8.14
C LEU A 215 -16.95 -23.58 -8.85
N GLN A 216 -16.77 -23.56 -10.18
CA GLN A 216 -16.52 -22.32 -10.95
C GLN A 216 -17.80 -21.56 -11.37
N ALA A 217 -18.94 -22.25 -11.47
CA ALA A 217 -20.23 -21.63 -11.80
C ALA A 217 -20.68 -20.52 -10.81
N PRO A 218 -20.62 -20.69 -9.48
CA PRO A 218 -21.13 -19.67 -8.54
C PRO A 218 -20.32 -18.36 -8.53
N GLU A 219 -18.99 -18.40 -8.68
CA GLU A 219 -18.16 -17.18 -8.63
C GLU A 219 -18.36 -16.27 -9.86
N THR A 220 -18.53 -16.87 -11.03
CA THR A 220 -18.81 -16.15 -12.28
C THR A 220 -20.20 -15.53 -12.25
N GLU A 221 -21.20 -16.25 -11.74
CA GLU A 221 -22.56 -15.74 -11.56
C GLU A 221 -22.62 -14.58 -10.56
N VAL A 222 -21.85 -14.61 -9.47
CA VAL A 222 -21.76 -13.49 -8.51
C VAL A 222 -21.12 -12.25 -9.14
N ALA A 223 -20.03 -12.42 -9.91
CA ALA A 223 -19.41 -11.31 -10.64
C ALA A 223 -20.35 -10.74 -11.73
N GLU A 224 -21.14 -11.58 -12.38
CA GLU A 224 -22.07 -11.16 -13.45
C GLU A 224 -23.37 -10.54 -12.92
N GLN A 225 -23.98 -11.09 -11.86
CA GLN A 225 -25.28 -10.63 -11.34
C GLN A 225 -25.13 -9.51 -10.31
N GLU A 226 -24.08 -9.53 -9.49
CA GLU A 226 -23.88 -8.56 -8.38
C GLU A 226 -22.66 -7.66 -8.58
N GLY A 227 -21.77 -7.93 -9.53
CA GLY A 227 -20.53 -7.16 -9.69
C GLY A 227 -20.75 -5.70 -10.07
N TRP A 228 -21.62 -5.44 -11.06
CA TRP A 228 -21.95 -4.07 -11.47
C TRP A 228 -22.70 -3.30 -10.38
N SER A 229 -23.65 -3.94 -9.71
CA SER A 229 -24.42 -3.30 -8.65
C SER A 229 -23.53 -3.01 -7.44
N ALA A 230 -22.67 -3.95 -7.03
CA ALA A 230 -21.71 -3.75 -5.95
C ALA A 230 -20.69 -2.66 -6.28
N LEU A 231 -20.13 -2.65 -7.50
CA LEU A 231 -19.20 -1.61 -7.94
C LEU A 231 -19.88 -0.24 -7.99
N ALA A 232 -21.06 -0.14 -8.60
CA ALA A 232 -21.79 1.13 -8.70
C ALA A 232 -22.21 1.66 -7.33
N TRP A 233 -22.71 0.80 -6.44
CA TRP A 233 -23.10 1.21 -5.07
C TRP A 233 -21.89 1.61 -4.23
N SER A 234 -20.78 0.87 -4.29
CA SER A 234 -19.57 1.23 -3.54
C SER A 234 -18.90 2.50 -4.09
N PHE A 235 -18.85 2.66 -5.42
CA PHE A 235 -18.42 3.90 -6.08
C PHE A 235 -19.28 5.09 -5.69
N ALA A 236 -20.61 4.96 -5.80
CA ALA A 236 -21.53 6.02 -5.43
C ALA A 236 -21.46 6.34 -3.93
N ALA A 237 -21.40 5.32 -3.06
CA ALA A 237 -21.28 5.52 -1.63
C ALA A 237 -20.01 6.28 -1.25
N SER A 238 -18.87 5.92 -1.86
CA SER A 238 -17.62 6.64 -1.62
C SER A 238 -17.64 8.05 -2.20
N GLY A 239 -18.12 8.25 -3.42
CA GLY A 239 -18.24 9.58 -4.02
C GLY A 239 -19.19 10.51 -3.25
N VAL A 240 -20.35 10.00 -2.82
CA VAL A 240 -21.30 10.72 -1.97
C VAL A 240 -20.68 11.04 -0.61
N MET A 241 -19.94 10.12 -0.03
CA MET A 241 -19.24 10.35 1.23
C MET A 241 -18.16 11.43 1.09
N THR A 242 -17.37 11.41 0.01
CA THR A 242 -16.38 12.45 -0.30
C THR A 242 -17.06 13.81 -0.48
N LEU A 243 -18.20 13.86 -1.17
CA LEU A 243 -18.98 15.07 -1.32
C LEU A 243 -19.58 15.53 0.03
N ALA A 244 -20.04 14.61 0.87
CA ALA A 244 -20.53 14.94 2.21
C ALA A 244 -19.40 15.47 3.11
N ALA A 245 -18.15 15.01 2.92
CA ALA A 245 -16.99 15.51 3.64
C ALA A 245 -16.69 16.98 3.37
N TYR A 246 -17.07 17.48 2.19
CA TYR A 246 -17.03 18.90 1.89
C TYR A 246 -18.00 19.71 2.75
N PHE A 247 -19.27 19.28 2.83
CA PHE A 247 -20.30 20.01 3.57
C PHE A 247 -20.20 19.83 5.10
N PHE A 248 -19.67 18.70 5.56
CA PHE A 248 -19.57 18.37 6.98
C PHE A 248 -18.15 17.95 7.41
N PRO A 249 -17.12 18.82 7.30
CA PRO A 249 -15.72 18.43 7.55
C PRO A 249 -15.46 17.86 8.95
N VAL A 250 -16.24 18.32 9.94
CA VAL A 250 -16.16 17.87 11.34
C VAL A 250 -16.43 16.37 11.49
N VAL A 251 -17.31 15.81 10.65
CA VAL A 251 -17.63 14.37 10.66
C VAL A 251 -16.47 13.53 10.10
N PHE A 252 -15.53 14.16 9.37
CA PHE A 252 -14.39 13.51 8.74
C PHE A 252 -13.06 13.73 9.48
N SER A 253 -13.09 14.47 10.59
CA SER A 253 -11.97 14.69 11.49
C SER A 253 -12.39 14.37 12.92
N ILE A 254 -12.81 13.11 13.14
CA ILE A 254 -13.34 12.69 14.44
C ILE A 254 -12.20 12.70 15.46
N PRO A 255 -12.27 13.50 16.55
CA PRO A 255 -11.19 13.59 17.52
C PRO A 255 -11.10 12.27 18.30
N LEU A 256 -9.96 11.60 18.21
CA LEU A 256 -9.69 10.42 19.02
C LEU A 256 -9.10 10.86 20.35
N PHE A 257 -9.63 10.29 21.44
CA PHE A 257 -9.16 10.56 22.81
C PHE A 257 -9.32 12.02 23.27
N GLY A 258 -10.26 12.76 22.68
CA GLY A 258 -10.58 14.15 23.04
C GLY A 258 -9.96 15.17 22.10
N THR A 259 -10.37 16.44 22.26
CA THR A 259 -9.97 17.53 21.34
C THR A 259 -8.48 17.86 21.41
N TYR A 260 -7.86 17.74 22.59
CA TYR A 260 -6.45 18.02 22.79
C TYR A 260 -5.53 17.07 22.01
N LEU A 261 -5.76 15.76 22.08
CA LEU A 261 -4.97 14.77 21.34
C LEU A 261 -5.20 14.89 19.82
N ALA A 262 -6.39 15.29 19.41
CA ALA A 262 -6.70 15.55 18.01
C ALA A 262 -5.96 16.78 17.45
N SER A 263 -5.99 17.92 18.16
CA SER A 263 -5.40 19.17 17.67
C SER A 263 -3.87 19.21 17.82
N GLU A 264 -3.35 18.79 18.98
CA GLU A 264 -1.92 18.91 19.28
C GLU A 264 -1.13 17.69 18.85
N TRP A 265 -1.75 16.51 18.77
CA TRP A 265 -1.06 15.25 18.52
C TRP A 265 -1.52 14.52 17.25
N LEU A 266 -2.41 15.15 16.48
CA LEU A 266 -2.94 14.62 15.21
C LEU A 266 -3.66 13.27 15.33
N TRP A 267 -4.15 12.94 16.54
CA TRP A 267 -4.99 11.76 16.79
C TRP A 267 -6.43 12.05 16.38
N THR A 268 -6.67 12.00 15.07
CA THR A 268 -7.99 12.06 14.48
C THR A 268 -8.31 10.74 13.80
N PHE A 269 -9.59 10.49 13.54
CA PHE A 269 -10.06 9.40 12.70
C PHE A 269 -10.81 9.98 11.50
N THR A 270 -10.39 9.59 10.31
CA THR A 270 -11.06 9.96 9.06
C THR A 270 -11.76 8.73 8.50
N PRO A 271 -13.10 8.64 8.58
CA PRO A 271 -13.89 7.51 8.09
C PRO A 271 -14.00 7.52 6.56
N SER A 272 -12.87 7.56 5.84
CA SER A 272 -12.87 7.48 4.37
C SER A 272 -13.03 6.03 3.92
N LEU A 273 -14.02 5.80 3.05
CA LEU A 273 -14.25 4.50 2.43
C LEU A 273 -13.09 4.09 1.53
N SER A 274 -12.42 5.04 0.85
CA SER A 274 -11.23 4.70 0.06
C SER A 274 -10.12 4.12 0.91
N TYR A 275 -9.80 4.71 2.08
CA TYR A 275 -8.77 4.14 2.95
C TYR A 275 -9.15 2.76 3.48
N ILE A 276 -10.43 2.52 3.74
CA ILE A 276 -10.94 1.18 4.05
C ILE A 276 -10.75 0.25 2.85
N GLY A 277 -11.10 0.69 1.63
CA GLY A 277 -10.88 -0.05 0.38
C GLY A 277 -9.42 -0.41 0.15
N GLN A 278 -8.50 0.54 0.34
CA GLN A 278 -7.06 0.30 0.31
C GLN A 278 -6.65 -0.73 1.36
N GLY A 279 -7.19 -0.64 2.58
CA GLY A 279 -6.94 -1.61 3.64
C GLY A 279 -7.36 -3.03 3.27
N ILE A 280 -8.51 -3.18 2.60
CA ILE A 280 -8.99 -4.46 2.06
C ILE A 280 -8.01 -4.98 0.99
N ILE A 281 -7.57 -4.13 0.08
CA ILE A 281 -6.64 -4.49 -1.01
C ILE A 281 -5.26 -4.86 -0.46
N MET A 282 -4.77 -4.16 0.57
CA MET A 282 -3.46 -4.41 1.19
C MET A 282 -3.41 -5.67 2.07
N GLY A 283 -4.58 -6.12 2.54
CA GLY A 283 -4.73 -7.26 3.43
C GLY A 283 -4.39 -6.98 4.90
N PHE A 284 -4.88 -7.84 5.77
CA PHE A 284 -4.73 -7.69 7.22
C PHE A 284 -3.28 -7.63 7.74
N PRO A 285 -2.33 -8.48 7.32
CA PRO A 285 -0.98 -8.47 7.89
C PRO A 285 -0.21 -7.17 7.62
N THR A 286 -0.40 -6.60 6.43
CA THR A 286 0.24 -5.35 6.01
C THR A 286 -0.33 -4.16 6.79
N THR A 287 -1.67 -4.07 6.86
CA THR A 287 -2.36 -2.99 7.59
C THR A 287 -2.11 -3.05 9.10
N LEU A 288 -1.96 -4.26 9.65
CA LEU A 288 -1.54 -4.48 11.03
C LEU A 288 -0.10 -4.00 11.27
N SER A 289 0.85 -4.39 10.42
CA SER A 289 2.25 -3.93 10.52
C SER A 289 2.36 -2.41 10.47
N MET A 290 1.60 -1.78 9.56
CA MET A 290 1.55 -0.33 9.41
C MET A 290 0.93 0.36 10.64
N ASN A 291 -0.11 -0.22 11.24
CA ASN A 291 -0.68 0.32 12.47
C ASN A 291 0.24 0.14 13.68
N LEU A 292 0.95 -0.99 13.79
CA LEU A 292 1.99 -1.15 14.81
C LEU A 292 3.05 -0.08 14.67
N GLY A 293 3.46 0.21 13.43
CA GLY A 293 4.36 1.32 13.12
C GLY A 293 3.82 2.67 13.58
N MET A 294 2.57 2.97 13.22
CA MET A 294 1.87 4.19 13.64
C MET A 294 1.79 4.30 15.17
N LEU A 295 1.45 3.23 15.88
CA LEU A 295 1.39 3.23 17.35
C LEU A 295 2.75 3.51 17.98
N VAL A 296 3.82 2.91 17.46
CA VAL A 296 5.18 3.14 17.97
C VAL A 296 5.66 4.56 17.63
N GLY A 297 5.48 5.01 16.38
CA GLY A 297 5.88 6.34 15.94
C GLY A 297 5.11 7.45 16.63
N TRP A 298 3.77 7.44 16.53
CA TRP A 298 2.90 8.52 17.00
C TRP A 298 2.47 8.38 18.46
N GLY A 299 2.34 7.15 18.96
CA GLY A 299 1.89 6.89 20.33
C GLY A 299 3.02 6.85 21.36
N VAL A 300 4.25 6.52 20.94
CA VAL A 300 5.40 6.37 21.84
C VAL A 300 6.51 7.36 21.53
N LEU A 301 7.08 7.29 20.32
CA LEU A 301 8.28 8.08 19.98
C LEU A 301 8.00 9.57 19.84
N SER A 302 6.87 9.95 19.24
CA SER A 302 6.50 11.36 19.08
C SER A 302 6.32 12.07 20.44
N PRO A 303 5.54 11.53 21.41
CA PRO A 303 5.47 12.08 22.75
C PRO A 303 6.81 12.10 23.49
N LEU A 304 7.60 11.05 23.35
CA LEU A 304 8.92 10.96 23.97
C LEU A 304 9.87 12.05 23.45
N ALA A 305 9.96 12.22 22.13
CA ALA A 305 10.82 13.22 21.50
C ALA A 305 10.42 14.65 21.90
N LYS A 306 9.12 14.91 21.99
CA LYS A 306 8.59 16.21 22.44
C LYS A 306 8.85 16.46 23.93
N TYR A 307 8.62 15.46 24.79
CA TYR A 307 8.82 15.57 26.24
C TYR A 307 10.29 15.75 26.61
N CYS A 308 11.20 15.05 25.92
CA CYS A 308 12.64 15.17 26.13
C CYS A 308 13.25 16.42 25.49
N GLY A 309 12.46 17.23 24.76
CA GLY A 309 12.92 18.47 24.12
C GLY A 309 13.72 18.27 22.84
N TRP A 310 13.76 17.05 22.27
CA TRP A 310 14.48 16.77 21.02
C TRP A 310 13.77 17.31 19.78
N ALA A 311 12.45 17.52 19.89
CA ALA A 311 11.62 18.08 18.82
C ALA A 311 10.73 19.20 19.39
N PRO A 312 11.25 20.43 19.55
CA PRO A 312 10.57 21.50 20.26
C PRO A 312 9.42 22.15 19.48
N GLY A 313 9.35 21.97 18.15
CA GLY A 313 8.31 22.54 17.29
C GLY A 313 6.94 21.85 17.39
N PRO A 314 5.90 22.39 16.72
CA PRO A 314 4.58 21.77 16.67
C PRO A 314 4.66 20.32 16.19
N VAL A 315 3.86 19.40 16.76
CA VAL A 315 3.96 17.96 16.46
C VAL A 315 3.90 17.66 14.96
N GLY A 316 3.04 18.37 14.22
CA GLY A 316 2.86 18.18 12.78
C GLY A 316 3.96 18.73 11.88
N ASP A 317 4.88 19.54 12.42
CA ASP A 317 5.97 20.15 11.66
C ASP A 317 7.04 19.11 11.27
N MET A 318 7.50 19.20 10.02
CA MET A 318 8.49 18.29 9.43
C MET A 318 9.93 18.69 9.74
N THR A 319 10.17 19.93 10.17
CA THR A 319 11.52 20.44 10.41
C THR A 319 11.90 20.39 11.90
N THR A 320 11.07 20.98 12.76
CA THR A 320 11.34 21.10 14.20
C THR A 320 10.38 20.28 15.06
N GLY A 321 9.33 19.72 14.45
CA GLY A 321 8.29 18.93 15.08
C GLY A 321 8.62 17.45 15.27
N SER A 322 7.83 16.78 16.11
CA SER A 322 8.03 15.35 16.38
C SER A 322 7.73 14.48 15.18
N ARG A 323 6.87 14.91 14.24
CA ARG A 323 6.65 14.26 12.94
C ARG A 323 7.94 14.18 12.12
N GLY A 324 8.68 15.28 12.03
CA GLY A 324 10.00 15.31 11.38
C GLY A 324 11.02 14.42 12.10
N TRP A 325 11.01 14.42 13.42
CA TRP A 325 11.93 13.60 14.22
C TRP A 325 11.70 12.09 14.01
N ILE A 326 10.46 11.60 14.04
CA ILE A 326 10.16 10.18 13.83
C ILE A 326 10.43 9.73 12.39
N LEU A 327 10.43 10.64 11.41
CA LEU A 327 10.75 10.34 10.02
C LEU A 327 12.17 9.79 9.87
N TRP A 328 13.13 10.26 10.66
CA TRP A 328 14.49 9.73 10.67
C TRP A 328 14.54 8.27 11.09
N VAL A 329 13.79 7.91 12.15
CA VAL A 329 13.66 6.53 12.61
C VAL A 329 13.00 5.66 11.53
N SER A 330 11.97 6.17 10.86
CA SER A 330 11.32 5.51 9.72
C SER A 330 12.30 5.25 8.57
N LEU A 331 13.10 6.26 8.19
CA LEU A 331 14.11 6.16 7.15
C LEU A 331 15.12 5.05 7.45
N ALA A 332 15.60 4.97 8.70
CA ALA A 332 16.55 3.94 9.11
C ALA A 332 15.96 2.52 9.01
N ILE A 333 14.68 2.34 9.39
CA ILE A 333 13.96 1.07 9.24
C ILE A 333 13.85 0.70 7.76
N MET A 334 13.45 1.64 6.90
CA MET A 334 13.32 1.41 5.45
C MET A 334 14.65 1.00 4.81
N CYS A 335 15.73 1.74 5.09
CA CYS A 335 17.07 1.42 4.57
C CYS A 335 17.53 0.03 5.03
N SER A 336 17.39 -0.26 6.33
CA SER A 336 17.82 -1.52 6.92
C SER A 336 17.03 -2.73 6.38
N ASP A 337 15.69 -2.66 6.36
CA ASP A 337 14.82 -3.73 5.84
C ASP A 337 15.08 -3.99 4.35
N SER A 338 15.32 -2.93 3.57
CA SER A 338 15.65 -3.04 2.15
C SER A 338 17.01 -3.71 1.92
N VAL A 339 18.05 -3.33 2.67
CA VAL A 339 19.37 -3.97 2.55
C VAL A 339 19.29 -5.44 2.94
N VAL A 340 18.68 -5.77 4.08
CA VAL A 340 18.63 -7.15 4.59
C VAL A 340 17.79 -8.06 3.71
N SER A 341 16.64 -7.59 3.21
CA SER A 341 15.80 -8.38 2.30
C SER A 341 16.47 -8.68 0.96
N LEU A 342 17.44 -7.86 0.53
CA LEU A 342 18.18 -8.06 -0.70
C LEU A 342 19.41 -8.96 -0.56
N ILE A 343 19.99 -9.10 0.64
CA ILE A 343 21.18 -9.95 0.87
C ILE A 343 21.01 -11.38 0.32
N PRO A 344 19.91 -12.11 0.58
CA PRO A 344 19.74 -13.47 0.08
C PRO A 344 19.65 -13.52 -1.45
N VAL A 345 19.00 -12.53 -2.05
CA VAL A 345 18.86 -12.41 -3.52
C VAL A 345 20.21 -12.13 -4.16
N MET A 346 20.99 -11.21 -3.57
CA MET A 346 22.36 -10.92 -4.00
C MET A 346 23.27 -12.15 -3.87
N TYR A 347 23.18 -12.86 -2.75
CA TYR A 347 23.97 -14.07 -2.50
C TYR A 347 23.67 -15.14 -3.56
N GLU A 348 22.40 -15.40 -3.87
CA GLU A 348 22.03 -16.38 -4.90
C GLU A 348 22.54 -16.00 -6.28
N ILE A 349 22.42 -14.72 -6.68
CA ILE A 349 22.90 -14.27 -7.99
C ILE A 349 24.42 -14.38 -8.06
N PHE A 350 25.12 -13.90 -7.04
CA PHE A 350 26.58 -13.83 -7.03
C PHE A 350 27.22 -15.22 -6.89
N TYR A 351 26.74 -16.04 -5.95
CA TYR A 351 27.33 -17.34 -5.62
C TYR A 351 26.91 -18.44 -6.61
N GLU A 352 25.65 -18.49 -7.03
CA GLU A 352 25.18 -19.60 -7.87
C GLU A 352 25.46 -19.39 -9.36
N LYS A 353 25.32 -18.16 -9.87
CA LYS A 353 25.39 -17.90 -11.31
C LYS A 353 26.72 -17.29 -11.74
N LEU A 354 27.23 -16.28 -11.04
CA LEU A 354 28.47 -15.62 -11.42
C LEU A 354 29.70 -16.41 -10.98
N TRP A 355 29.74 -16.92 -9.75
CA TRP A 355 30.90 -17.65 -9.22
C TRP A 355 31.12 -19.02 -9.89
N LYS A 356 30.05 -19.81 -10.11
CA LYS A 356 30.15 -21.13 -10.77
C LYS A 356 30.59 -21.02 -12.24
N VAL A 357 30.20 -19.96 -12.92
CA VAL A 357 30.61 -19.66 -14.30
C VAL A 357 32.05 -19.14 -14.34
N ALA A 358 32.44 -18.23 -13.45
CA ALA A 358 33.78 -17.65 -13.41
C ALA A 358 34.88 -18.67 -13.04
N PHE A 359 34.56 -19.67 -12.21
CA PHE A 359 35.52 -20.70 -11.77
C PHE A 359 35.40 -22.05 -12.50
N GLY A 360 34.65 -22.13 -13.60
CA GLY A 360 34.68 -23.29 -14.51
C GLY A 360 34.21 -24.62 -13.88
N LEU A 361 33.47 -24.59 -12.77
CA LEU A 361 32.88 -25.80 -12.15
C LEU A 361 31.52 -26.17 -12.78
N GLY A 362 31.13 -25.50 -13.86
CA GLY A 362 29.99 -25.87 -14.68
C GLY A 362 30.35 -27.03 -15.60
N GLY A 363 30.20 -28.26 -15.11
CA GLY A 363 30.14 -29.43 -15.99
C GLY A 363 29.02 -29.24 -17.02
N ASP A 364 29.26 -29.72 -18.24
CA ASP A 364 28.33 -29.75 -19.37
C ASP A 364 26.91 -30.03 -18.88
N SER A 365 26.09 -28.98 -18.81
CA SER A 365 24.67 -29.15 -18.55
C SER A 365 24.06 -29.62 -19.87
N PRO A 366 23.39 -30.80 -19.92
CA PRO A 366 22.68 -31.20 -21.13
C PRO A 366 21.70 -30.08 -21.49
N SER A 367 21.59 -29.77 -22.78
CA SER A 367 20.70 -28.75 -23.33
C SER A 367 19.33 -28.84 -22.64
N LYS A 368 19.09 -27.96 -21.66
CA LYS A 368 17.81 -27.91 -20.97
C LYS A 368 16.77 -27.61 -22.03
N GLU A 369 15.85 -28.54 -22.20
CA GLU A 369 14.66 -28.33 -23.01
C GLU A 369 13.99 -27.04 -22.51
N SER A 370 13.83 -26.07 -23.41
CA SER A 370 13.29 -24.75 -23.06
C SER A 370 11.89 -24.95 -22.48
N LYS A 371 11.65 -24.52 -21.23
CA LYS A 371 10.31 -24.53 -20.62
C LYS A 371 9.36 -23.49 -21.24
N GLU A 372 9.78 -22.81 -22.31
CA GLU A 372 8.97 -21.82 -23.00
C GLU A 372 7.80 -22.50 -23.70
N VAL A 373 6.59 -22.09 -23.32
CA VAL A 373 5.32 -22.65 -23.83
C VAL A 373 4.79 -21.83 -25.02
N GLU A 374 5.28 -20.60 -25.19
CA GLU A 374 4.83 -19.68 -26.24
C GLU A 374 5.62 -19.86 -27.54
N THR A 375 4.95 -19.62 -28.66
CA THR A 375 5.54 -19.65 -30.00
C THR A 375 6.44 -18.42 -30.23
N GLU A 376 7.49 -18.57 -31.04
CA GLU A 376 8.51 -17.51 -31.24
C GLU A 376 7.92 -16.20 -31.79
N ASP A 377 6.83 -16.26 -32.57
CA ASP A 377 6.15 -15.10 -33.16
C ASP A 377 5.40 -14.24 -32.13
N ARG A 378 4.98 -14.85 -31.01
CA ARG A 378 4.29 -14.19 -29.88
C ARG A 378 5.26 -13.65 -28.83
N LEU A 379 6.55 -13.96 -28.92
CA LEU A 379 7.60 -13.46 -28.04
C LEU A 379 8.11 -12.09 -28.52
N VAL A 380 8.66 -11.31 -27.59
CA VAL A 380 9.33 -10.06 -27.92
C VAL A 380 10.71 -10.39 -28.50
N PRO A 381 11.03 -9.96 -29.74
CA PRO A 381 12.33 -10.22 -30.33
C PRO A 381 13.47 -9.62 -29.51
N MET A 382 14.54 -10.39 -29.26
CA MET A 382 15.69 -9.89 -28.49
C MET A 382 16.38 -8.68 -29.15
N GLN A 383 16.29 -8.55 -30.47
CA GLN A 383 16.78 -7.36 -31.16
C GLN A 383 16.06 -6.09 -30.69
N TRP A 384 14.74 -6.16 -30.47
CA TRP A 384 13.96 -5.02 -29.96
C TRP A 384 14.34 -4.67 -28.53
N VAL A 385 14.64 -5.70 -27.73
CA VAL A 385 15.13 -5.52 -26.37
C VAL A 385 16.47 -4.81 -26.36
N ILE A 386 17.44 -5.28 -27.14
CA ILE A 386 18.78 -4.69 -27.18
C ILE A 386 18.72 -3.25 -27.69
N TRP A 387 18.08 -3.01 -28.83
CA TRP A 387 17.96 -1.66 -29.40
C TRP A 387 17.15 -0.73 -28.52
N GLY A 388 16.05 -1.20 -27.94
CA GLY A 388 15.22 -0.41 -27.05
C GLY A 388 15.88 -0.11 -25.70
N LEU A 389 16.64 -1.05 -25.14
CA LEU A 389 17.41 -0.84 -23.92
C LEU A 389 18.55 0.16 -24.16
N CYS A 390 19.38 -0.06 -25.19
CA CYS A 390 20.44 0.89 -25.54
C CYS A 390 19.87 2.27 -25.89
N GLY A 391 18.79 2.30 -26.67
CA GLY A 391 18.08 3.52 -27.05
C GLY A 391 17.54 4.28 -25.84
N SER A 392 16.84 3.60 -24.93
CA SER A 392 16.26 4.22 -23.72
C SER A 392 17.33 4.70 -22.74
N ILE A 393 18.46 3.99 -22.59
CA ILE A 393 19.59 4.48 -21.76
C ILE A 393 20.20 5.74 -22.37
N VAL A 394 20.46 5.75 -23.68
CA VAL A 394 21.06 6.91 -24.36
C VAL A 394 20.09 8.10 -24.34
N SER A 395 18.84 7.89 -24.76
CA SER A 395 17.82 8.95 -24.76
C SER A 395 17.54 9.45 -23.34
N GLY A 396 17.45 8.54 -22.37
CA GLY A 396 17.25 8.89 -20.97
C GLY A 396 18.41 9.69 -20.40
N THR A 397 19.66 9.31 -20.72
CA THR A 397 20.85 10.07 -20.31
C THR A 397 20.84 11.49 -20.89
N ILE A 398 20.51 11.63 -22.17
CA ILE A 398 20.41 12.95 -22.83
C ILE A 398 19.28 13.77 -22.22
N LEU A 399 18.08 13.20 -22.05
CA LEU A 399 16.92 13.92 -21.53
C LEU A 399 17.11 14.37 -20.08
N VAL A 400 17.65 13.51 -19.20
CA VAL A 400 17.97 13.90 -17.82
C VAL A 400 19.02 15.01 -17.81
N TRP A 401 20.03 14.95 -18.69
CA TRP A 401 21.02 16.02 -18.79
C TRP A 401 20.41 17.33 -19.33
N LEU A 402 19.48 17.27 -20.27
CA LEU A 402 18.76 18.46 -20.75
C LEU A 402 17.88 19.08 -19.67
N VAL A 403 17.26 18.26 -18.81
CA VAL A 403 16.36 18.73 -17.75
C VAL A 403 17.14 19.24 -16.54
N PHE A 404 18.18 18.53 -16.09
CA PHE A 404 18.88 18.78 -14.81
C PHE A 404 20.37 19.11 -14.98
N GLY A 405 20.86 19.32 -16.20
CA GLY A 405 22.27 19.60 -16.46
C GLY A 405 22.74 20.92 -15.84
N HIS A 406 21.84 21.91 -15.77
CA HIS A 406 22.09 23.17 -15.08
C HIS A 406 22.17 22.99 -13.55
N ASP A 407 21.49 21.99 -12.99
CA ASP A 407 21.50 21.65 -11.55
C ASP A 407 22.69 20.75 -11.17
N GLY A 408 23.67 20.60 -12.05
CA GLY A 408 24.92 19.90 -11.78
C GLY A 408 24.89 18.38 -12.04
N ILE A 409 23.85 17.84 -12.68
CA ILE A 409 23.85 16.44 -13.12
C ILE A 409 24.77 16.27 -14.32
N LYS A 410 25.76 15.39 -14.17
CA LYS A 410 26.69 15.04 -15.23
C LYS A 410 26.13 13.86 -16.05
N PRO A 411 26.22 13.86 -17.40
CA PRO A 411 25.70 12.77 -18.23
C PRO A 411 26.22 11.38 -17.85
N TRP A 412 27.50 11.27 -17.48
CA TRP A 412 28.08 10.00 -17.06
C TRP A 412 27.42 9.46 -15.78
N ALA A 413 26.99 10.33 -14.87
CA ALA A 413 26.35 9.97 -13.63
C ALA A 413 24.98 9.35 -13.91
N THR A 414 24.20 9.97 -14.80
CA THR A 414 22.93 9.40 -15.26
C THR A 414 23.11 8.07 -15.98
N PHE A 415 24.12 7.95 -16.85
CA PHE A 415 24.42 6.70 -17.54
C PHE A 415 24.70 5.56 -16.54
N ILE A 416 25.56 5.81 -15.55
CA ILE A 416 25.82 4.85 -14.46
C ILE A 416 24.53 4.55 -13.68
N GLY A 417 23.68 5.56 -13.46
CA GLY A 417 22.38 5.43 -12.79
C GLY A 417 21.47 4.44 -13.51
N PHE A 418 21.37 4.49 -14.84
CA PHE A 418 20.62 3.51 -15.62
C PHE A 418 21.22 2.11 -15.52
N ILE A 419 22.55 1.97 -15.61
CA ILE A 419 23.21 0.65 -15.48
C ILE A 419 22.89 0.03 -14.12
N MET A 420 23.03 0.81 -13.05
CA MET A 420 22.70 0.35 -11.70
C MET A 420 21.20 0.09 -11.53
N GLY A 421 20.34 0.94 -12.08
CA GLY A 421 18.89 0.74 -12.11
C GLY A 421 18.52 -0.60 -12.75
N GLY A 422 19.23 -1.02 -13.80
CA GLY A 422 19.03 -2.32 -14.43
C GLY A 422 19.40 -3.49 -13.52
N LEU A 423 20.54 -3.39 -12.83
CA LEU A 423 20.95 -4.39 -11.83
C LEU A 423 19.95 -4.48 -10.67
N LEU A 424 19.49 -3.33 -10.17
CA LEU A 424 18.51 -3.25 -9.09
C LEU A 424 17.12 -3.73 -9.53
N SER A 425 16.75 -3.56 -10.80
CA SER A 425 15.50 -4.07 -11.36
C SER A 425 15.44 -5.61 -11.33
N VAL A 426 16.56 -6.30 -11.61
CA VAL A 426 16.65 -7.76 -11.50
C VAL A 426 16.35 -8.22 -10.08
N LEU A 427 16.93 -7.53 -9.09
CA LEU A 427 16.70 -7.76 -7.66
C LEU A 427 15.24 -7.50 -7.27
N GLY A 428 14.71 -6.34 -7.66
CA GLY A 428 13.34 -5.92 -7.36
C GLY A 428 12.31 -6.88 -7.91
N VAL A 429 12.45 -7.29 -9.17
CA VAL A 429 11.55 -8.26 -9.83
C VAL A 429 11.56 -9.62 -9.14
N ARG A 430 12.73 -10.11 -8.70
CA ARG A 430 12.80 -11.39 -7.97
C ARG A 430 12.13 -11.28 -6.59
N ALA A 431 12.43 -10.22 -5.84
CA ALA A 431 11.78 -9.97 -4.56
C ALA A 431 10.25 -9.84 -4.72
N LEU A 432 9.80 -9.15 -5.75
CA LEU A 432 8.39 -9.03 -6.13
C LEU A 432 7.78 -10.40 -6.46
N GLY A 433 8.47 -11.23 -7.25
CA GLY A 433 8.01 -12.57 -7.61
C GLY A 433 7.89 -13.53 -6.42
N GLU A 434 8.70 -13.36 -5.38
CA GLU A 434 8.66 -14.18 -4.15
C GLU A 434 7.69 -13.65 -3.09
N THR A 435 7.56 -12.32 -2.97
CA THR A 435 6.92 -11.69 -1.80
C THR A 435 5.73 -10.81 -2.12
N ASP A 436 5.45 -10.56 -3.40
CA ASP A 436 4.46 -9.61 -3.90
C ASP A 436 4.72 -8.14 -3.58
N LEU A 437 5.89 -7.83 -3.00
CA LEU A 437 6.29 -6.47 -2.69
C LEU A 437 7.52 -6.11 -3.52
N ASN A 438 7.39 -5.04 -4.31
CA ASN A 438 8.51 -4.45 -5.01
C ASN A 438 9.17 -3.44 -4.06
N PRO A 439 10.41 -3.66 -3.57
CA PRO A 439 11.04 -2.79 -2.58
C PRO A 439 11.60 -1.52 -3.22
N VAL A 440 10.83 -0.85 -4.06
CA VAL A 440 11.32 0.19 -5.00
C VAL A 440 11.89 1.40 -4.27
N SER A 441 11.20 1.83 -3.22
CA SER A 441 11.69 2.86 -2.31
C SER A 441 13.03 2.49 -1.66
N GLY A 442 13.28 1.19 -1.44
CA GLY A 442 14.55 0.68 -0.94
C GLY A 442 15.66 0.66 -1.99
N LEU A 443 15.34 0.22 -3.21
CA LEU A 443 16.27 0.22 -4.35
C LEU A 443 16.72 1.64 -4.69
N GLY A 444 15.80 2.61 -4.64
CA GLY A 444 16.12 4.02 -4.77
C GLY A 444 17.11 4.52 -3.72
N LYS A 445 16.97 4.09 -2.46
CA LYS A 445 17.88 4.47 -1.36
C LYS A 445 19.26 3.83 -1.48
N ILE A 446 19.34 2.60 -1.96
CA ILE A 446 20.63 1.96 -2.29
C ILE A 446 21.34 2.76 -3.39
N SER A 447 20.58 3.23 -4.38
CA SER A 447 21.11 4.12 -5.40
C SER A 447 21.60 5.45 -4.81
N GLN A 448 20.83 6.08 -3.91
CA GLN A 448 21.28 7.28 -3.19
C GLN A 448 22.58 7.05 -2.41
N LEU A 449 22.73 5.93 -1.72
CA LEU A 449 23.97 5.58 -1.00
C LEU A 449 25.18 5.49 -1.93
N PHE A 450 25.00 4.85 -3.08
CA PHE A 450 26.06 4.72 -4.09
C PHE A 450 26.44 6.07 -4.70
N PHE A 451 25.46 6.90 -5.05
CA PHE A 451 25.71 8.22 -5.64
C PHE A 451 26.26 9.24 -4.66
N ALA A 452 26.00 9.10 -3.37
CA ALA A 452 26.68 9.90 -2.35
C ALA A 452 28.20 9.65 -2.34
N TRP A 453 28.66 8.45 -2.71
CA TRP A 453 30.09 8.14 -2.79
C TRP A 453 30.74 8.64 -4.09
N ILE A 454 30.05 8.51 -5.23
CA ILE A 454 30.63 8.85 -6.54
C ILE A 454 30.49 10.34 -6.89
N GLN A 455 29.40 10.97 -6.46
CA GLN A 455 29.16 12.40 -6.64
C GLN A 455 28.81 13.06 -5.29
N PRO A 456 29.78 13.10 -4.35
CA PRO A 456 29.56 13.67 -3.02
C PRO A 456 29.17 15.15 -3.13
N GLY A 457 28.33 15.62 -2.20
CA GLY A 457 27.92 17.03 -2.16
C GLY A 457 26.70 17.39 -3.00
N ASN A 458 26.41 16.65 -4.09
CA ASN A 458 25.34 17.02 -5.02
C ASN A 458 24.01 16.32 -4.67
N ILE A 459 23.13 17.04 -3.96
CA ILE A 459 21.81 16.53 -3.54
C ILE A 459 20.90 16.22 -4.74
N VAL A 460 20.87 17.09 -5.76
CA VAL A 460 19.99 16.91 -6.93
C VAL A 460 20.37 15.63 -7.68
N ALA A 461 21.66 15.43 -7.94
CA ALA A 461 22.18 14.22 -8.59
C ALA A 461 21.90 12.96 -7.76
N ASN A 462 22.00 13.06 -6.43
CA ASN A 462 21.67 11.96 -5.52
C ASN A 462 20.20 11.54 -5.65
N ILE A 463 19.27 12.50 -5.57
CA ILE A 463 17.83 12.27 -5.66
C ILE A 463 17.46 11.71 -7.04
N ILE A 464 17.95 12.33 -8.12
CA ILE A 464 17.65 11.90 -9.50
C ILE A 464 18.20 10.52 -9.81
N ALA A 465 19.43 10.19 -9.42
CA ALA A 465 19.98 8.87 -9.63
C ALA A 465 19.20 7.79 -8.87
N GLY A 466 18.76 8.10 -7.65
CA GLY A 466 17.82 7.25 -6.93
C GLY A 466 16.49 7.08 -7.66
N GLY A 467 15.96 8.15 -8.24
CA GLY A 467 14.73 8.11 -9.02
C GLY A 467 14.81 7.32 -10.32
N VAL A 468 15.94 7.37 -11.04
CA VAL A 468 16.16 6.52 -12.23
C VAL A 468 16.14 5.03 -11.85
N ALA A 469 16.79 4.67 -10.74
CA ALA A 469 16.79 3.29 -10.23
C ALA A 469 15.39 2.85 -9.78
N GLU A 470 14.65 3.74 -9.10
CA GLU A 470 13.26 3.51 -8.69
C GLU A 470 12.38 3.24 -9.91
N ALA A 471 12.42 4.11 -10.91
CA ALA A 471 11.62 4.02 -12.12
C ALA A 471 11.85 2.71 -12.89
N GLY A 472 13.12 2.34 -13.08
CA GLY A 472 13.49 1.10 -13.78
C GLY A 472 12.93 -0.14 -13.08
N ALA A 473 13.10 -0.21 -11.76
CA ALA A 473 12.64 -1.34 -10.96
C ALA A 473 11.10 -1.40 -10.85
N GLN A 474 10.43 -0.25 -10.78
CA GLN A 474 8.97 -0.18 -10.78
C GLN A 474 8.39 -0.65 -12.12
N GLN A 475 8.87 -0.12 -13.25
CA GLN A 475 8.37 -0.49 -14.58
C GLN A 475 8.63 -1.96 -14.94
N ALA A 476 9.82 -2.46 -14.60
CA ALA A 476 10.13 -3.88 -14.78
C ALA A 476 9.24 -4.74 -13.88
N GLY A 477 9.02 -4.34 -12.62
CA GLY A 477 8.17 -5.04 -11.67
C GLY A 477 6.70 -5.12 -12.09
N ASP A 478 6.12 -3.98 -12.47
CA ASP A 478 4.72 -3.90 -12.91
C ASP A 478 4.48 -4.82 -14.12
N LEU A 479 5.32 -4.73 -15.15
CA LEU A 479 5.18 -5.57 -16.32
C LEU A 479 5.45 -7.06 -16.04
N MET A 480 6.25 -7.42 -15.03
CA MET A 480 6.44 -8.83 -14.64
C MET A 480 5.19 -9.44 -13.98
N GLN A 481 4.48 -8.67 -13.17
CA GLN A 481 3.20 -9.11 -12.59
C GLN A 481 2.18 -9.33 -13.71
N ASP A 482 2.13 -8.40 -14.67
CA ASP A 482 1.25 -8.51 -15.83
C ASP A 482 1.62 -9.68 -16.74
N LEU A 483 2.90 -9.88 -17.04
CA LEU A 483 3.37 -11.01 -17.84
C LEU A 483 3.13 -12.35 -17.12
N LYS A 484 3.10 -12.38 -15.78
CA LYS A 484 2.63 -13.55 -15.04
C LYS A 484 1.15 -13.79 -15.29
N THR A 485 0.30 -12.76 -15.17
CA THR A 485 -1.13 -12.84 -15.49
C THR A 485 -1.35 -13.39 -16.89
N GLY A 486 -0.66 -12.83 -17.89
CA GLY A 486 -0.75 -13.27 -19.27
C GLY A 486 -0.24 -14.69 -19.48
N HIS A 487 0.85 -15.09 -18.82
CA HIS A 487 1.34 -16.47 -18.90
C HIS A 487 0.32 -17.49 -18.39
N LEU A 488 -0.41 -17.18 -17.31
CA LEU A 488 -1.45 -18.07 -16.78
C LEU A 488 -2.68 -18.16 -17.68
N VAL A 489 -3.02 -17.07 -18.38
CA VAL A 489 -4.18 -16.97 -19.29
C VAL A 489 -3.80 -17.25 -20.76
N ARG A 490 -2.53 -17.58 -21.02
CA ARG A 490 -1.96 -17.80 -22.37
C ARG A 490 -2.11 -16.60 -23.31
N ALA A 491 -2.02 -15.38 -22.77
CA ALA A 491 -1.96 -14.15 -23.54
C ALA A 491 -0.54 -13.89 -24.07
N SER A 492 -0.44 -13.31 -25.28
CA SER A 492 0.86 -13.03 -25.91
C SER A 492 1.70 -12.04 -25.09
N PRO A 493 2.94 -12.41 -24.71
CA PRO A 493 3.89 -11.50 -24.08
C PRO A 493 4.19 -10.26 -24.92
N ARG A 494 4.22 -10.42 -26.26
CA ARG A 494 4.42 -9.32 -27.20
C ARG A 494 3.25 -8.34 -27.23
N ALA A 495 2.01 -8.84 -27.15
CA ALA A 495 0.83 -7.97 -27.07
C ALA A 495 0.85 -7.14 -25.78
N GLN A 496 1.19 -7.75 -24.64
CA GLN A 496 1.34 -7.04 -23.37
C GLN A 496 2.47 -6.01 -23.40
N PHE A 497 3.60 -6.37 -24.02
CA PHE A 497 4.72 -5.45 -24.21
C PHE A 497 4.32 -4.19 -24.99
N TYR A 498 3.52 -4.33 -26.06
CA TYR A 498 2.95 -3.16 -26.75
C TYR A 498 1.96 -2.39 -25.89
N GLY A 499 1.09 -3.07 -25.15
CA GLY A 499 0.17 -2.44 -24.20
C GLY A 499 0.90 -1.57 -23.18
N GLN A 500 2.00 -2.08 -22.61
CA GLN A 500 2.87 -1.33 -21.70
C GLN A 500 3.47 -0.10 -22.39
N LEU A 501 4.05 -0.26 -23.58
CA LEU A 501 4.67 0.87 -24.30
C LEU A 501 3.65 1.97 -24.60
N ILE A 502 2.46 1.62 -25.07
CA ILE A 502 1.41 2.58 -25.41
C ILE A 502 0.87 3.27 -24.15
N GLY A 503 0.60 2.49 -23.09
CA GLY A 503 0.17 3.02 -21.80
C GLY A 503 1.20 3.99 -21.19
N SER A 504 2.48 3.61 -21.19
CA SER A 504 3.58 4.46 -20.73
C SER A 504 3.73 5.74 -21.55
N CYS A 505 3.54 5.67 -22.87
CA CYS A 505 3.59 6.85 -23.74
C CYS A 505 2.50 7.88 -23.39
N LEU A 506 1.25 7.44 -23.25
CA LEU A 506 0.15 8.35 -22.89
C LEU A 506 0.33 8.91 -21.47
N SER A 507 0.79 8.07 -20.55
CA SER A 507 0.87 8.44 -19.14
C SER A 507 1.92 9.49 -18.83
N ILE A 508 2.98 9.61 -19.63
CA ILE A 508 3.90 10.76 -19.56
C ILE A 508 3.12 12.08 -19.61
N VAL A 509 2.20 12.23 -20.56
CA VAL A 509 1.40 13.45 -20.73
C VAL A 509 0.34 13.55 -19.63
N VAL A 510 -0.37 12.46 -19.34
CA VAL A 510 -1.47 12.45 -18.38
C VAL A 510 -0.98 12.71 -16.96
N THR A 511 0.05 12.01 -16.50
CA THR A 511 0.63 12.19 -15.16
C THR A 511 1.21 13.59 -15.00
N THR A 512 1.98 14.08 -15.99
CA THR A 512 2.54 15.43 -15.91
C THR A 512 1.43 16.48 -15.82
N THR A 513 0.39 16.35 -16.64
CA THR A 513 -0.77 17.27 -16.63
C THR A 513 -1.53 17.17 -15.31
N ALA A 514 -1.81 15.96 -14.82
CA ALA A 514 -2.49 15.75 -13.53
C ALA A 514 -1.71 16.39 -12.37
N TYR A 515 -0.38 16.24 -12.37
CA TYR A 515 0.46 16.85 -11.35
C TYR A 515 0.50 18.38 -11.45
N SER A 516 0.63 18.94 -12.64
CA SER A 516 0.54 20.40 -12.82
C SER A 516 -0.82 20.95 -12.42
N LEU A 517 -1.91 20.22 -12.69
CA LEU A 517 -3.25 20.60 -12.21
C LEU A 517 -3.30 20.63 -10.68
N TYR A 518 -2.75 19.62 -10.00
CA TYR A 518 -2.70 19.60 -8.54
C TYR A 518 -1.79 20.67 -7.96
N GLN A 519 -0.62 20.95 -8.55
CA GLN A 519 0.26 22.04 -8.10
C GLN A 519 -0.38 23.42 -8.28
N ASN A 520 -1.16 23.63 -9.33
CA ASN A 520 -1.87 24.89 -9.54
C ASN A 520 -3.03 25.06 -8.55
N ALA A 521 -3.70 23.96 -8.17
CA ALA A 521 -4.85 23.99 -7.27
C ALA A 521 -4.46 23.90 -5.78
N TYR A 522 -3.29 23.36 -5.45
CA TYR A 522 -2.86 23.05 -4.09
C TYR A 522 -1.36 23.29 -3.89
N GLU A 523 -1.01 23.75 -2.70
CA GLU A 523 0.38 23.75 -2.24
C GLU A 523 0.86 22.31 -2.01
N ILE A 524 1.96 21.94 -2.67
CA ILE A 524 2.58 20.62 -2.57
C ILE A 524 4.08 20.80 -2.27
N PRO A 525 4.57 20.34 -1.12
CA PRO A 525 3.83 19.73 -0.02
C PRO A 525 2.97 20.74 0.78
N GLY A 526 1.81 20.30 1.27
CA GLY A 526 0.90 21.15 2.05
C GLY A 526 -0.10 20.35 2.89
N PRO A 527 -1.07 21.00 3.55
CA PRO A 527 -2.03 20.32 4.44
C PRO A 527 -2.90 19.26 3.74
N SER A 528 -3.27 19.51 2.47
CA SER A 528 -4.06 18.58 1.67
C SER A 528 -3.22 17.46 1.04
N PHE A 529 -1.97 17.78 0.69
CA PHE A 529 -1.01 16.88 0.06
C PHE A 529 0.33 16.94 0.78
N PRO A 530 0.48 16.23 1.92
CA PRO A 530 1.71 16.28 2.72
C PRO A 530 2.94 15.68 2.03
N ALA A 531 2.78 14.91 0.95
CA ALA A 531 3.85 14.27 0.17
C ALA A 531 4.97 13.66 1.05
N PRO A 532 4.64 12.75 2.00
CA PRO A 532 5.59 12.29 3.01
C PRO A 532 6.82 11.60 2.42
N THR A 533 6.66 10.94 1.28
CA THR A 533 7.74 10.31 0.51
C THR A 533 8.81 11.32 0.08
N ALA A 534 8.44 12.56 -0.23
CA ALA A 534 9.38 13.61 -0.62
C ALA A 534 10.38 13.94 0.49
N TYR A 535 9.90 14.02 1.73
CA TYR A 535 10.75 14.25 2.90
C TYR A 535 11.71 13.07 3.16
N VAL A 536 11.29 11.84 2.87
CA VAL A 536 12.17 10.66 2.98
C VAL A 536 13.30 10.73 1.94
N TRP A 537 12.97 11.09 0.71
CA TRP A 537 13.92 11.26 -0.40
C TRP A 537 14.97 12.34 -0.11
N LEU A 538 14.49 13.54 0.24
CA LEU A 538 15.35 14.68 0.55
C LEU A 538 16.13 14.47 1.86
N GLY A 539 15.50 13.89 2.87
CA GLY A 539 16.11 13.59 4.17
C GLY A 539 17.32 12.68 4.04
N LEU A 540 17.22 11.60 3.24
CA LEU A 540 18.38 10.74 2.99
C LEU A 540 19.48 11.48 2.21
N ALA A 541 19.14 12.26 1.19
CA ALA A 541 20.13 13.00 0.40
C ALA A 541 20.90 14.02 1.25
N ARG A 542 20.21 14.76 2.14
CA ARG A 542 20.83 15.68 3.11
C ARG A 542 21.71 14.95 4.12
N LEU A 543 21.24 13.83 4.67
CA LEU A 543 22.02 13.02 5.61
C LEU A 543 23.34 12.53 4.99
N LEU A 544 23.30 12.08 3.73
CA LEU A 544 24.48 11.61 3.02
C LEU A 544 25.44 12.73 2.61
N ARG A 545 24.99 13.99 2.63
CA ARG A 545 25.82 15.15 2.35
C ARG A 545 26.51 15.68 3.61
N ASP A 546 25.73 16.01 4.64
CA ASP A 546 26.22 16.81 5.78
C ASP A 546 26.35 15.99 7.07
N GLY A 547 25.74 14.80 7.14
CA GLY A 547 25.73 13.97 8.34
C GLY A 547 24.92 14.53 9.51
N GLU A 548 24.18 15.62 9.32
CA GLU A 548 23.38 16.26 10.37
C GLU A 548 22.12 15.46 10.70
N LEU A 549 21.88 15.27 11.99
CA LEU A 549 20.73 14.56 12.53
C LEU A 549 20.14 15.35 13.71
N PRO A 550 18.81 15.40 13.86
CA PRO A 550 18.20 15.94 15.08
C PRO A 550 18.70 15.22 16.33
N ASP A 551 18.70 15.93 17.45
CA ASP A 551 19.16 15.40 18.74
C ASP A 551 18.55 14.03 19.05
N LYS A 552 19.41 13.09 19.43
CA LYS A 552 19.08 11.70 19.78
C LYS A 552 18.43 10.85 18.67
N SER A 553 18.09 11.42 17.51
CA SER A 553 17.49 10.66 16.41
C SER A 553 18.43 9.56 15.92
N GLY A 554 19.74 9.82 15.82
CA GLY A 554 20.74 8.84 15.39
C GLY A 554 20.82 7.58 16.26
N GLU A 555 20.67 7.71 17.58
CA GLU A 555 20.64 6.56 18.51
C GLU A 555 19.41 5.68 18.26
N PHE A 556 18.24 6.29 18.05
CA PHE A 556 17.01 5.58 17.72
C PHE A 556 17.03 5.00 16.32
N MET A 557 17.61 5.71 15.34
CA MET A 557 17.84 5.20 14.00
C MET A 557 18.65 3.92 14.03
N LEU A 558 19.78 3.91 14.76
CA LEU A 558 20.62 2.72 14.89
C LEU A 558 19.88 1.58 15.59
N LEU A 559 19.20 1.86 16.70
CA LEU A 559 18.41 0.88 17.44
C LEU A 559 17.36 0.21 16.55
N PHE A 560 16.54 1.00 15.86
CA PHE A 560 15.48 0.50 15.01
C PHE A 560 16.01 -0.14 13.72
N ALA A 561 17.12 0.37 13.16
CA ALA A 561 17.80 -0.28 12.04
C ALA A 561 18.26 -1.69 12.41
N VAL A 562 18.91 -1.88 13.56
CA VAL A 562 19.35 -3.20 14.02
C VAL A 562 18.15 -4.10 14.32
N LEU A 563 17.13 -3.58 15.03
CA LEU A 563 15.92 -4.33 15.33
C LEU A 563 15.25 -4.84 14.05
N PHE A 564 15.02 -3.97 13.07
CA PHE A 564 14.36 -4.35 11.84
C PHE A 564 15.26 -5.13 10.88
N SER A 565 16.58 -4.99 10.95
CA SER A 565 17.51 -5.93 10.31
C SER A 565 17.29 -7.36 10.82
N VAL A 566 17.17 -7.54 12.14
CA VAL A 566 16.93 -8.85 12.75
C VAL A 566 15.54 -9.37 12.40
N VAL A 567 14.51 -8.52 12.45
CA VAL A 567 13.13 -8.90 12.06
C VAL A 567 13.07 -9.29 10.59
N ALA A 568 13.72 -8.53 9.70
CA ALA A 568 13.79 -8.82 8.27
C ALA A 568 14.52 -10.13 7.98
N ALA A 569 15.66 -10.37 8.65
CA ALA A 569 16.41 -11.62 8.52
C ALA A 569 15.58 -12.81 9.01
N PHE A 570 14.91 -12.68 10.17
CA PHE A 570 14.04 -13.71 10.70
C PHE A 570 12.82 -13.96 9.80
N LYS A 571 12.20 -12.90 9.27
CA LYS A 571 11.09 -13.00 8.31
C LYS A 571 11.53 -13.72 7.05
N THR A 572 12.65 -13.32 6.47
CA THR A 572 13.22 -13.96 5.27
C THR A 572 13.48 -15.44 5.53
N TYR A 573 14.07 -15.78 6.66
CA TYR A 573 14.27 -17.17 7.08
C TYR A 573 12.93 -17.92 7.28
N ALA A 574 11.93 -17.31 7.90
CA ALA A 574 10.61 -17.90 8.13
C ALA A 574 9.85 -18.15 6.81
N VAL A 575 9.93 -17.23 5.85
CA VAL A 575 9.36 -17.40 4.50
C VAL A 575 10.07 -18.54 3.76
N ARG A 576 11.41 -18.59 3.80
CA ARG A 576 12.20 -19.66 3.17
C ARG A 576 12.02 -21.02 3.83
N SER A 577 11.83 -21.08 5.14
CA SER A 577 11.53 -22.34 5.84
C SER A 577 10.08 -22.80 5.66
N GLY A 578 9.21 -21.96 5.09
CA GLY A 578 7.81 -22.30 4.90
C GLY A 578 6.96 -22.23 6.17
N SER A 579 7.34 -21.38 7.11
CA SER A 579 6.61 -21.25 8.38
C SER A 579 5.28 -20.54 8.17
N ARG A 580 4.19 -21.12 8.72
CA ARG A 580 2.85 -20.50 8.75
C ARG A 580 2.83 -19.17 9.53
N TYR A 581 3.82 -18.94 10.39
CA TYR A 581 3.94 -17.72 11.17
C TYR A 581 4.59 -16.57 10.40
N ALA A 582 5.21 -16.83 9.24
CA ALA A 582 5.91 -15.82 8.46
C ALA A 582 5.01 -14.62 8.10
N LYS A 583 3.71 -14.87 7.87
CA LYS A 583 2.72 -13.82 7.58
C LYS A 583 2.48 -12.85 8.74
N TRP A 584 2.70 -13.28 9.97
CA TRP A 584 2.48 -12.46 11.17
C TRP A 584 3.71 -11.66 11.59
N ILE A 585 4.87 -11.94 10.97
CA ILE A 585 6.09 -11.18 11.22
C ILE A 585 5.96 -9.82 10.51
N PRO A 586 6.09 -8.69 11.24
CA PRO A 586 5.93 -7.37 10.66
C PRO A 586 6.83 -7.15 9.44
N SER A 587 6.31 -6.50 8.40
CA SER A 587 7.14 -5.95 7.33
C SER A 587 7.78 -4.65 7.82
N GLY A 588 9.10 -4.51 7.69
CA GLY A 588 9.81 -3.27 8.05
C GLY A 588 9.35 -2.09 7.21
N VAL A 589 9.21 -2.25 5.89
CA VAL A 589 8.63 -1.21 5.01
C VAL A 589 7.22 -0.80 5.46
N ALA A 590 6.29 -1.75 5.66
CA ALA A 590 4.93 -1.41 6.07
C ALA A 590 4.89 -0.71 7.44
N PHE A 591 5.71 -1.18 8.39
CA PHE A 591 5.85 -0.57 9.70
C PHE A 591 6.40 0.86 9.61
N ALA A 592 7.44 1.09 8.80
CA ALA A 592 8.03 2.41 8.59
C ALA A 592 7.05 3.39 7.95
N ILE A 593 6.20 2.94 7.01
CA ILE A 593 5.12 3.75 6.44
C ILE A 593 4.13 4.19 7.51
N GLY A 594 3.92 3.38 8.55
CA GLY A 594 3.13 3.75 9.73
C GLY A 594 3.63 4.99 10.45
N PHE A 595 4.95 5.27 10.43
CA PHE A 595 5.52 6.49 11.01
C PHE A 595 5.24 7.72 10.13
N LEU A 596 5.19 7.53 8.82
CA LEU A 596 4.94 8.60 7.85
C LEU A 596 3.46 9.03 7.82
N ASN A 597 2.57 8.05 7.98
CA ASN A 597 1.13 8.25 7.95
C ASN A 597 0.60 8.64 9.33
N THR A 598 -0.21 9.71 9.37
CA THR A 598 -0.91 10.11 10.59
C THR A 598 -1.91 9.04 11.05
N PRO A 599 -2.30 9.04 12.34
CA PRO A 599 -3.27 8.09 12.86
C PRO A 599 -4.60 8.05 12.09
N SER A 600 -5.02 9.19 11.54
CA SER A 600 -6.25 9.34 10.77
C SER A 600 -6.44 8.31 9.65
N PHE A 601 -5.45 8.16 8.79
CA PHE A 601 -5.54 7.30 7.60
C PHE A 601 -5.15 5.85 7.91
N SER A 602 -4.21 5.67 8.82
CA SER A 602 -3.72 4.35 9.21
C SER A 602 -4.81 3.50 9.87
N LEU A 603 -5.62 4.09 10.75
CA LEU A 603 -6.73 3.38 11.41
C LEU A 603 -7.82 2.95 10.41
N ALA A 604 -8.17 3.79 9.44
CA ALA A 604 -9.14 3.45 8.41
C ALA A 604 -8.67 2.25 7.56
N ARG A 605 -7.38 2.19 7.22
CA ARG A 605 -6.77 1.03 6.55
C ARG A 605 -6.80 -0.24 7.40
N LEU A 606 -6.58 -0.14 8.71
CA LEU A 606 -6.71 -1.29 9.60
C LEU A 606 -8.14 -1.83 9.62
N ILE A 607 -9.14 -0.96 9.64
CA ILE A 607 -10.55 -1.37 9.54
C ILE A 607 -10.76 -2.18 8.25
N GLY A 608 -10.25 -1.68 7.12
CA GLY A 608 -10.27 -2.42 5.85
C GLY A 608 -9.61 -3.81 5.93
N GLY A 609 -8.41 -3.88 6.50
CA GLY A 609 -7.73 -5.15 6.71
C GLY A 609 -8.46 -6.11 7.66
N ILE A 610 -9.10 -5.60 8.72
CA ILE A 610 -9.92 -6.41 9.62
C ILE A 610 -11.16 -6.93 8.89
N VAL A 611 -11.82 -6.09 8.07
CA VAL A 611 -12.97 -6.50 7.25
C VAL A 611 -12.55 -7.62 6.30
N GLU A 612 -11.40 -7.48 5.64
CA GLU A 612 -10.80 -8.53 4.81
C GLU A 612 -10.58 -9.83 5.58
N HIS A 613 -9.91 -9.76 6.73
CA HIS A 613 -9.65 -10.94 7.56
C HIS A 613 -10.93 -11.64 8.03
N VAL A 614 -11.91 -10.87 8.51
CA VAL A 614 -13.19 -11.39 9.01
C VAL A 614 -14.01 -11.99 7.87
N TYR A 615 -14.04 -11.33 6.71
CA TYR A 615 -14.75 -11.83 5.54
C TYR A 615 -14.20 -13.19 5.13
N TYR A 616 -12.88 -13.32 4.96
CA TYR A 616 -12.28 -14.60 4.55
C TYR A 616 -12.34 -15.70 5.62
N THR A 617 -12.36 -15.35 6.90
CA THR A 617 -12.44 -16.36 7.98
C THR A 617 -13.86 -16.82 8.30
N ARG A 618 -14.89 -16.00 8.04
CA ARG A 618 -16.28 -16.30 8.42
C ARG A 618 -17.25 -16.49 7.27
N VAL A 619 -17.05 -15.82 6.13
CA VAL A 619 -18.03 -15.71 5.04
C VAL A 619 -17.47 -16.29 3.73
N GLY A 620 -16.22 -16.00 3.40
CA GLY A 620 -15.58 -16.34 2.12
C GLY A 620 -15.10 -17.78 1.97
N ARG A 621 -15.63 -18.73 2.76
CA ARG A 621 -15.32 -20.16 2.60
C ARG A 621 -16.02 -20.80 1.39
N GLU A 622 -17.14 -20.22 0.94
CA GLU A 622 -18.00 -20.82 -0.10
C GLU A 622 -18.16 -19.97 -1.39
N ASN A 623 -18.09 -18.63 -1.33
CA ASN A 623 -18.45 -17.73 -2.46
C ASN A 623 -17.30 -16.93 -3.09
N GLY A 624 -16.05 -17.28 -2.80
CA GLY A 624 -14.89 -16.55 -3.33
C GLY A 624 -14.72 -15.13 -2.78
N GLY A 625 -13.49 -14.62 -2.89
CA GLY A 625 -13.08 -13.30 -2.39
C GLY A 625 -13.46 -12.11 -3.29
N ILE A 626 -13.93 -12.40 -4.50
CA ILE A 626 -14.01 -11.42 -5.60
C ILE A 626 -14.96 -10.27 -5.26
N LYS A 627 -16.14 -10.56 -4.68
CA LYS A 627 -17.13 -9.52 -4.31
C LYS A 627 -16.56 -8.45 -3.39
N LEU A 628 -15.73 -8.84 -2.41
CA LEU A 628 -15.11 -7.89 -1.48
C LEU A 628 -14.11 -6.97 -2.21
N ILE A 629 -13.38 -7.52 -3.18
CA ILE A 629 -12.43 -6.77 -4.01
C ILE A 629 -13.18 -5.79 -4.92
N ILE A 630 -14.31 -6.20 -5.52
CA ILE A 630 -15.18 -5.31 -6.32
C ILE A 630 -15.60 -4.09 -5.48
N ILE A 631 -16.07 -4.31 -4.24
CA ILE A 631 -16.49 -3.26 -3.32
C ILE A 631 -15.31 -2.34 -2.96
N ALA A 632 -14.16 -2.90 -2.61
CA ALA A 632 -12.96 -2.11 -2.31
C ALA A 632 -12.51 -1.25 -3.50
N SER A 633 -12.63 -1.77 -4.71
CA SER A 633 -12.32 -1.06 -5.95
C SER A 633 -13.24 0.14 -6.15
N GLY A 634 -14.55 -0.04 -5.96
CA GLY A 634 -15.51 1.06 -6.05
C GLY A 634 -15.26 2.12 -4.99
N PHE A 635 -14.88 1.76 -3.76
CA PHE A 635 -14.49 2.74 -2.74
C PHE A 635 -13.30 3.61 -3.17
N VAL A 636 -12.22 2.98 -3.64
CA VAL A 636 -11.01 3.71 -4.07
C VAL A 636 -11.31 4.62 -5.26
N LEU A 637 -12.04 4.11 -6.25
CA LEU A 637 -12.39 4.87 -7.46
C LEU A 637 -13.39 6.00 -7.19
N GLY A 638 -14.39 5.76 -6.35
CA GLY A 638 -15.42 6.76 -6.05
C GLY A 638 -14.87 8.01 -5.38
N GLU A 639 -13.93 7.83 -4.43
CA GLU A 639 -13.22 8.96 -3.82
C GLU A 639 -12.22 9.59 -4.79
N GLY A 640 -11.45 8.80 -5.54
CA GLY A 640 -10.50 9.30 -6.54
C GLY A 640 -11.16 10.22 -7.58
N VAL A 641 -12.34 9.84 -8.07
CA VAL A 641 -13.13 10.63 -9.04
C VAL A 641 -13.86 11.81 -8.39
N GLY A 642 -14.31 11.67 -7.14
CA GLY A 642 -14.96 12.77 -6.41
C GLY A 642 -13.98 13.87 -5.96
N SER A 643 -12.68 13.58 -5.90
CA SER A 643 -11.67 14.48 -5.35
C SER A 643 -11.44 15.76 -6.16
N PRO A 644 -11.38 15.74 -7.52
CA PRO A 644 -11.33 16.97 -8.32
C PRO A 644 -12.57 17.87 -8.17
N ILE A 645 -13.76 17.31 -7.99
CA ILE A 645 -15.01 18.09 -7.82
C ILE A 645 -14.98 18.89 -6.52
N ASN A 646 -14.32 18.35 -5.48
CA ASN A 646 -14.10 19.03 -4.20
C ASN A 646 -13.02 20.13 -4.25
N SER A 647 -12.32 20.25 -5.39
CA SER A 647 -11.20 21.18 -5.59
C SER A 647 -11.60 22.48 -6.28
N ASP A 648 -12.58 22.43 -7.19
CA ASP A 648 -12.95 23.56 -8.06
C ASP A 648 -13.73 24.67 -7.32
N SER A 649 -14.47 24.32 -6.27
CA SER A 649 -15.30 25.26 -5.49
C SER A 649 -14.60 25.84 -4.25
N ARG A 650 -13.33 25.48 -3.99
CA ARG A 650 -12.50 26.11 -2.94
C ARG A 650 -11.83 27.41 -3.41
N HIS A 651 -11.89 27.72 -4.70
CA HIS A 651 -11.34 28.93 -5.29
C HIS A 651 -12.27 30.15 -5.22
N SER A 652 -13.54 29.95 -4.83
CA SER A 652 -14.51 31.01 -4.59
C SER A 652 -14.89 31.07 -3.11
N ASP A 653 -14.29 32.04 -2.42
CA ASP A 653 -14.77 32.64 -1.17
C ASP A 653 -14.57 31.87 0.16
N THR A 654 -13.97 32.60 1.12
CA THR A 654 -14.08 32.44 2.59
C THR A 654 -13.24 31.39 3.34
N TRP A 655 -11.91 31.60 3.48
CA TRP A 655 -11.23 31.14 4.71
C TRP A 655 -10.20 32.10 5.33
N GLU A 656 -9.90 33.26 4.73
CA GLU A 656 -9.00 34.25 5.35
C GLU A 656 -9.57 34.98 6.59
N THR A 657 -10.80 34.70 7.04
CA THR A 657 -11.41 35.40 8.17
C THR A 657 -12.02 34.48 9.23
N ILE A 658 -11.28 33.49 9.73
CA ILE A 658 -11.58 32.89 11.04
C ILE A 658 -10.56 33.40 12.06
N PRO A 659 -10.93 34.34 12.95
CA PRO A 659 -10.05 34.81 13.99
C PRO A 659 -9.66 33.66 14.93
N LYS A 660 -8.39 33.62 15.34
CA LYS A 660 -7.80 32.65 16.30
C LYS A 660 -8.40 32.68 17.73
N ASN A 661 -9.59 33.27 17.93
CA ASN A 661 -10.22 33.47 19.25
C ASN A 661 -11.49 32.63 19.48
N THR A 662 -11.64 31.49 18.82
CA THR A 662 -12.77 30.55 19.03
C THR A 662 -12.46 29.39 19.98
N ALA A 663 -11.52 29.56 20.92
CA ALA A 663 -11.33 28.61 22.04
C ALA A 663 -12.47 28.68 23.08
N GLY A 664 -13.34 29.70 23.03
CA GLY A 664 -14.45 29.89 23.98
C GLY A 664 -15.80 29.28 23.58
N CYS A 665 -16.03 28.94 22.30
CA CYS A 665 -17.35 28.51 21.79
C CYS A 665 -17.55 26.99 21.76
N THR A 666 -16.51 26.19 21.98
CA THR A 666 -16.59 24.72 22.00
C THR A 666 -17.11 24.16 23.32
N SER A 667 -17.19 24.96 24.40
CA SER A 667 -17.73 24.52 25.68
C SER A 667 -19.27 24.53 25.73
N GLU A 668 -19.94 25.35 24.93
CA GLU A 668 -21.40 25.44 24.92
C GLU A 668 -22.09 24.38 24.04
N LEU A 669 -21.41 23.85 23.02
CA LEU A 669 -21.99 22.79 22.16
C LEU A 669 -22.07 21.41 22.85
N TYR A 670 -21.27 21.18 23.90
CA TYR A 670 -21.30 19.92 24.69
C TYR A 670 -22.21 19.99 25.93
N SER A 671 -22.79 21.15 26.24
CA SER A 671 -23.78 21.31 27.31
C SER A 671 -25.18 21.35 26.69
N GLY A 672 -25.86 20.21 26.59
CA GLY A 672 -27.14 20.02 25.89
C GLY A 672 -28.28 20.99 26.25
N ARG A 673 -28.23 22.21 25.72
CA ARG A 673 -29.26 23.25 25.83
C ARG A 673 -29.43 23.98 24.50
N MET A 674 -29.91 23.28 23.47
CA MET A 674 -30.42 23.94 22.27
C MET A 674 -31.63 23.18 21.71
N PHE A 675 -32.74 23.15 22.47
CA PHE A 675 -34.04 22.72 21.94
C PHE A 675 -35.24 23.57 22.42
N ARG A 676 -34.98 24.71 23.05
CA ARG A 676 -36.03 25.68 23.40
C ARG A 676 -35.44 27.06 23.20
N HIS A 677 -35.52 27.65 22.01
CA HIS A 677 -35.49 29.09 21.76
C HIS A 677 -35.53 29.37 20.24
N PHE A 678 -36.48 28.77 19.54
CA PHE A 678 -36.84 29.19 18.17
C PHE A 678 -38.31 29.57 18.15
N TRP A 679 -38.66 30.64 18.85
CA TRP A 679 -39.89 31.42 18.63
C TRP A 679 -39.78 32.76 19.37
N ARG A 680 -39.23 33.79 18.70
CA ARG A 680 -39.70 35.21 18.71
C ARG A 680 -38.69 36.13 18.00
N PRO A 681 -39.15 37.16 17.26
CA PRO A 681 -38.28 38.08 16.53
C PRO A 681 -38.05 39.41 17.26
N HIS A 682 -36.94 40.08 16.89
CA HIS A 682 -36.60 41.50 17.01
C HIS A 682 -36.37 42.09 18.42
N CYS A 683 -35.14 42.62 18.66
CA CYS A 683 -34.92 44.04 18.97
C CYS A 683 -33.43 44.41 19.03
N SER A 684 -33.18 45.70 18.83
CA SER A 684 -31.93 46.37 18.44
C SER A 684 -31.07 46.90 19.59
N THR A 685 -29.86 47.36 19.21
CA THR A 685 -29.12 48.58 19.67
C THR A 685 -28.07 48.50 20.80
N LEU A 686 -26.94 49.19 20.52
CA LEU A 686 -25.93 49.84 21.40
C LEU A 686 -24.67 49.04 21.78
N ARG A 687 -23.44 49.60 21.86
CA ARG A 687 -22.76 50.80 21.32
C ARG A 687 -21.27 50.61 21.70
N GLN A 688 -20.33 50.88 20.78
CA GLN A 688 -18.88 50.85 21.03
C GLN A 688 -18.42 51.94 22.03
N ARG A 689 -17.41 51.63 22.84
CA ARG A 689 -16.55 52.60 23.56
C ARG A 689 -15.07 52.22 23.41
N GLU A 690 -14.39 53.02 22.61
CA GLU A 690 -12.95 53.37 22.58
C GLU A 690 -12.51 54.00 23.93
N LEU A 691 -11.28 53.99 24.49
CA LEU A 691 -9.83 54.03 24.10
C LEU A 691 -9.01 53.91 25.46
N PRO A 692 -7.66 54.09 25.59
CA PRO A 692 -6.49 53.90 24.69
C PRO A 692 -5.22 53.23 25.33
N GLY A 693 -4.31 52.74 24.47
CA GLY A 693 -2.84 52.97 24.39
C GLY A 693 -1.88 52.72 25.58
N ILE A 694 -0.79 51.95 25.33
CA ILE A 694 0.65 52.26 25.58
C ILE A 694 1.54 51.07 25.12
N SER A 695 2.60 51.37 24.36
CA SER A 695 3.87 50.61 24.20
C SER A 695 4.95 51.63 23.74
N PRO A 696 6.28 51.33 23.64
CA PRO A 696 7.09 50.20 24.14
C PRO A 696 8.45 50.65 24.77
N ALA A 697 9.28 49.67 25.19
CA ALA A 697 10.77 49.65 25.17
C ALA A 697 11.55 49.48 26.50
N GLU A 698 12.69 48.79 26.33
CA GLU A 698 13.91 48.65 27.18
C GLU A 698 13.95 47.57 28.28
N TYR A 699 14.81 46.55 28.07
CA TYR A 699 16.06 46.37 28.85
C TYR A 699 16.96 45.29 28.20
N SER A 700 18.22 45.66 27.92
CA SER A 700 19.32 44.81 27.43
C SER A 700 20.35 44.50 28.53
N SER A 701 21.18 43.46 28.32
CA SER A 701 22.56 43.20 28.85
C SER A 701 22.73 42.95 30.37
N ALA A 702 23.55 42.04 30.93
CA ALA A 702 24.50 40.98 30.49
C ALA A 702 24.91 40.12 31.76
N PRO A 703 26.10 39.50 31.92
CA PRO A 703 26.38 38.05 31.80
C PRO A 703 26.97 37.34 33.06
N TRP A 704 27.35 36.05 32.91
CA TRP A 704 28.32 35.20 33.66
C TRP A 704 27.80 33.99 34.49
N GLY A 705 28.35 32.80 34.17
CA GLY A 705 28.92 31.89 35.18
C GLY A 705 28.18 30.60 35.56
N ARG A 706 28.61 29.45 35.01
CA ARG A 706 28.66 28.14 35.71
C ARG A 706 30.08 27.98 36.31
N PRO A 707 30.39 27.07 37.28
CA PRO A 707 29.67 25.83 37.64
C PRO A 707 29.52 25.56 39.15
N GLY A 708 28.59 24.67 39.53
CA GLY A 708 28.51 24.13 40.89
C GLY A 708 27.36 23.15 41.06
N TYR A 709 27.70 21.87 41.25
CA TYR A 709 26.76 20.82 41.67
C TYR A 709 26.33 21.06 43.12
N SER A 710 25.02 21.14 43.37
CA SER A 710 24.43 20.80 44.66
C SER A 710 22.95 20.44 44.48
N LEU A 711 22.59 19.22 44.87
CA LEU A 711 21.22 18.72 44.96
C LEU A 711 20.33 19.68 45.78
N PRO A 712 19.08 19.90 45.35
CA PRO A 712 17.97 19.48 46.20
C PRO A 712 16.83 18.86 45.37
N HIS A 713 16.98 17.57 45.05
CA HIS A 713 15.84 16.73 44.64
C HIS A 713 15.38 15.93 45.87
N LEU A 714 14.44 16.47 46.65
CA LEU A 714 13.58 15.67 47.53
C LEU A 714 12.38 16.44 48.14
N GLU A 715 12.33 17.77 48.09
CA GLU A 715 11.19 18.54 48.65
C GLU A 715 10.07 18.91 47.65
N TYR A 716 10.33 18.86 46.32
CA TYR A 716 9.29 19.07 45.31
C TYR A 716 8.39 17.84 45.07
N LEU A 717 8.81 16.65 45.52
CA LEU A 717 8.02 15.41 45.40
C LEU A 717 6.88 15.35 46.43
N ALA A 718 7.05 15.99 47.60
CA ALA A 718 6.06 15.96 48.69
C ALA A 718 4.87 16.94 48.47
N VAL A 719 5.10 18.02 47.72
CA VAL A 719 4.04 19.02 47.43
C VAL A 719 3.18 18.61 46.23
N PHE A 720 3.70 17.83 45.28
CA PHE A 720 2.90 17.34 44.15
C PHE A 720 2.09 16.07 44.49
N LEU A 721 2.60 15.20 45.38
CA LEU A 721 1.87 14.00 45.81
C LEU A 721 0.73 14.26 46.81
N SER A 722 0.62 15.47 47.37
CA SER A 722 -0.43 15.82 48.34
C SER A 722 -1.69 16.44 47.72
N ARG A 723 -1.67 16.85 46.44
CA ARG A 723 -2.84 17.50 45.81
C ARG A 723 -3.79 16.59 45.03
N ASP A 724 -3.35 15.41 44.54
CA ASP A 724 -4.19 14.54 43.70
C ASP A 724 -4.42 13.10 44.21
N ALA A 725 -3.84 12.73 45.36
CA ALA A 725 -4.09 11.44 46.01
C ALA A 725 -5.58 11.10 46.28
N PRO A 726 -6.49 12.05 46.63
CA PRO A 726 -7.89 11.71 46.87
C PRO A 726 -8.71 11.45 45.60
N GLN A 727 -8.22 11.78 44.40
CA GLN A 727 -8.93 11.49 43.13
C GLN A 727 -8.61 10.09 42.58
N ILE A 728 -7.36 9.64 42.73
CA ILE A 728 -6.93 8.30 42.30
C ILE A 728 -7.55 7.20 43.18
N CYS A 729 -7.65 7.41 44.49
CA CYS A 729 -8.34 6.46 45.38
C CYS A 729 -9.83 6.32 45.08
N ARG A 730 -10.53 7.42 44.72
CA ARG A 730 -11.95 7.36 44.32
C ARG A 730 -12.16 6.66 42.98
N PHE A 731 -11.23 6.80 42.03
CA PHE A 731 -11.29 6.09 40.75
C PHE A 731 -11.03 4.58 40.92
N CYS A 732 -10.09 4.19 41.78
CA CYS A 732 -9.83 2.78 42.12
C CYS A 732 -10.97 2.13 42.90
N ASP A 733 -11.62 2.84 43.83
CA ASP A 733 -12.80 2.35 44.55
C ASP A 733 -14.03 2.26 43.63
N ALA A 734 -14.22 3.22 42.72
CA ALA A 734 -15.28 3.17 41.70
C ALA A 734 -15.07 1.99 40.73
N MET A 735 -13.83 1.70 40.32
CA MET A 735 -13.51 0.51 39.52
C MET A 735 -13.71 -0.79 40.30
N ARG A 736 -13.32 -0.86 41.58
CA ARG A 736 -13.58 -2.05 42.42
C ARG A 736 -15.07 -2.32 42.62
N ILE A 737 -15.88 -1.27 42.79
CA ILE A 737 -17.34 -1.37 42.93
C ILE A 737 -17.98 -1.79 41.60
N SER A 738 -17.51 -1.25 40.47
CA SER A 738 -17.99 -1.60 39.12
C SER A 738 -17.68 -3.05 38.75
N VAL A 739 -16.46 -3.52 39.02
CA VAL A 739 -16.05 -4.92 38.78
C VAL A 739 -16.80 -5.89 39.70
N ARG A 740 -17.09 -5.52 40.97
CA ARG A 740 -17.92 -6.32 41.88
C ARG A 740 -19.40 -6.38 41.42
N ARG A 741 -19.94 -5.29 40.88
CA ARG A 741 -21.29 -5.26 40.28
C ARG A 741 -21.37 -6.11 39.01
N GLN A 742 -20.36 -6.05 38.15
CA GLN A 742 -20.29 -6.88 36.93
C GLN A 742 -20.17 -8.37 37.24
N ARG A 743 -19.39 -8.75 38.27
CA ARG A 743 -19.30 -10.16 38.71
C ARG A 743 -20.61 -10.66 39.34
N ARG A 744 -21.30 -9.86 40.15
CA ARG A 744 -22.63 -10.22 40.71
C ARG A 744 -23.70 -10.34 39.62
N SER A 745 -23.68 -9.46 38.62
CA SER A 745 -24.64 -9.49 37.50
C SER A 745 -24.42 -10.71 36.60
N ARG A 746 -23.15 -11.09 36.30
CA ARG A 746 -22.83 -12.33 35.59
C ARG A 746 -23.19 -13.60 36.37
N ALA A 747 -23.01 -13.60 37.69
CA ALA A 747 -23.41 -14.72 38.55
C ALA A 747 -24.94 -14.89 38.62
N GLN A 748 -25.70 -13.78 38.67
CA GLN A 748 -27.16 -13.82 38.62
C GLN A 748 -27.68 -14.28 37.25
N LEU A 749 -27.07 -13.83 36.14
CA LEU A 749 -27.41 -14.27 34.78
C LEU A 749 -27.17 -15.78 34.57
N ALA A 750 -26.06 -16.30 35.10
CA ALA A 750 -25.76 -17.74 35.05
C ALA A 750 -26.75 -18.57 35.88
N LEU A 751 -27.16 -18.09 37.06
CA LEU A 751 -28.16 -18.76 37.91
C LEU A 751 -29.58 -18.74 37.30
N THR A 752 -29.95 -17.69 36.56
CA THR A 752 -31.21 -17.64 35.81
C THR A 752 -31.20 -18.54 34.56
N SER A 753 -30.07 -18.67 33.88
CA SER A 753 -29.93 -19.59 32.73
C SER A 753 -30.11 -21.04 33.16
N VAL A 754 -29.46 -21.46 34.26
CA VAL A 754 -29.56 -22.83 34.79
C VAL A 754 -30.97 -23.15 35.33
N ARG A 755 -31.71 -22.16 35.85
CA ARG A 755 -33.13 -22.33 36.23
C ARG A 755 -34.06 -22.44 35.03
N HIS A 756 -33.73 -21.82 33.89
CA HIS A 756 -34.51 -21.93 32.66
C HIS A 756 -34.29 -23.27 31.94
N GLU A 757 -33.05 -23.79 31.98
CA GLU A 757 -32.71 -25.13 31.45
C GLU A 757 -33.44 -26.24 32.22
N LYS A 758 -33.44 -26.18 33.57
CA LYS A 758 -34.11 -27.19 34.41
C LYS A 758 -35.64 -27.17 34.31
N ARG A 759 -36.26 -26.04 33.92
CA ARG A 759 -37.71 -25.97 33.65
C ARG A 759 -38.10 -26.51 32.28
N LYS A 760 -37.20 -26.49 31.28
CA LYS A 760 -37.47 -27.07 29.95
C LYS A 760 -37.38 -28.60 29.94
N VAL A 761 -36.58 -29.19 30.83
CA VAL A 761 -36.43 -30.66 30.93
C VAL A 761 -37.56 -31.34 31.73
N ALA A 762 -38.37 -30.59 32.48
CA ALA A 762 -39.45 -31.14 33.31
C ALA A 762 -40.82 -31.28 32.59
N HIS A 763 -40.96 -30.86 31.33
CA HIS A 763 -42.26 -30.79 30.63
C HIS A 763 -42.30 -31.36 29.20
N GLY A 764 -41.41 -32.29 28.84
CA GLY A 764 -41.49 -33.03 27.57
C GLY A 764 -41.32 -34.52 27.79
N GLY A 765 -42.41 -35.27 27.72
CA GLY A 765 -42.44 -36.72 27.92
C GLY A 765 -41.85 -37.51 26.75
N VAL A 766 -41.09 -38.55 27.11
CA VAL A 766 -41.04 -39.91 26.54
C VAL A 766 -41.07 -40.08 25.01
N SER A 767 -39.96 -40.58 24.46
CA SER A 767 -39.91 -41.89 23.77
C SER A 767 -38.46 -42.38 23.58
N THR A 768 -38.34 -43.70 23.63
CA THR A 768 -37.22 -44.59 23.97
C THR A 768 -36.42 -45.10 22.75
N VAL A 769 -35.35 -45.89 23.04
CA VAL A 769 -34.57 -46.83 22.17
C VAL A 769 -33.31 -46.17 21.53
N GLU A 770 -32.04 -46.61 21.63
CA GLU A 770 -31.24 -47.74 22.19
C GLU A 770 -29.77 -47.21 22.31
N LEU A 771 -29.05 -47.26 23.45
CA LEU A 771 -28.25 -48.34 24.06
C LEU A 771 -26.94 -48.73 23.33
N LEU A 772 -25.79 -48.34 23.93
CA LEU A 772 -24.59 -49.15 24.29
C LEU A 772 -23.36 -48.21 24.47
N SER A 773 -23.00 -47.83 25.70
CA SER A 773 -22.10 -48.55 26.63
C SER A 773 -20.61 -48.41 26.26
N PHE A 774 -19.88 -47.56 26.99
CA PHE A 774 -18.66 -47.96 27.74
C PHE A 774 -18.21 -46.81 28.68
N TYR A 775 -18.38 -47.06 29.97
CA TYR A 775 -17.67 -46.46 31.12
C TYR A 775 -16.93 -47.63 31.82
N PRO A 776 -15.91 -47.46 32.69
CA PRO A 776 -16.01 -46.62 33.90
C PRO A 776 -14.70 -45.87 34.28
N SER A 777 -14.82 -44.68 34.87
CA SER A 777 -14.51 -44.33 36.27
C SER A 777 -13.00 -44.36 36.62
N THR A 778 -12.44 -43.28 37.18
CA THR A 778 -12.38 -43.09 38.63
C THR A 778 -12.22 -41.61 39.03
N THR A 779 -12.81 -41.28 40.17
CA THR A 779 -12.91 -40.00 40.88
C THR A 779 -11.64 -39.61 41.68
N PRO A 780 -11.49 -38.33 42.07
CA PRO A 780 -10.36 -37.78 42.83
C PRO A 780 -10.53 -37.90 44.36
N PRO A 781 -9.51 -37.55 45.17
CA PRO A 781 -9.72 -36.40 46.09
C PRO A 781 -8.47 -35.58 46.51
N SER A 782 -8.75 -34.40 47.09
CA SER A 782 -8.04 -33.64 48.16
C SER A 782 -6.60 -33.14 47.91
N ALA A 783 -6.35 -31.83 47.84
CA ALA A 783 -6.27 -30.81 48.91
C ALA A 783 -4.89 -30.69 49.59
N GLU A 784 -4.35 -29.45 49.56
CA GLU A 784 -3.52 -28.75 50.56
C GLU A 784 -2.21 -28.09 50.07
N LEU A 785 -2.19 -26.77 50.27
CA LEU A 785 -1.10 -25.90 50.73
C LEU A 785 0.31 -26.00 50.09
N ARG A 786 0.63 -25.01 49.23
CA ARG A 786 1.53 -23.88 49.57
C ARG A 786 1.45 -22.77 48.52
#